data_AF-A0A1F8NVD2-F1
#
_entry.id   AF-A0A1F8NVD2-F1
#
_cell.length_a   1.000
_cell.length_b   1.000
_cell.length_c   1.000
_cell.angle_alpha   90.00
_cell.angle_beta   90.00
_cell.angle_gamma   90.00
#
_symmetry.space_group_name_H-M   'P 1'
#
loop_
_entity.id
_entity.type
_entity.pdbx_description
1 polymer ?
#
loop_
_entity_poly.entity_id
_entity_poly.type
_entity_poly.pdbx_seq_one_letter_code
_entity_poly.pdbx_strand_id
1 'polypeptide(L)'
;MLTEEKRLRKKIIIAGYYGHRNAGDEAILNGILTELRALDLDLEFTVISGDPEDTFRLHQVNSIGWKDFEGMIQEVKTASLVIVGGGGLIQDYWGMDQTSFLTHRQGGISEYGSPIILAKLFGVPSMFYAVGVGPLNTSEGRDHTRLLFEAVDAATVRDEKSRKLIKEIGIRVDDIPIVPDPAIFALQSDLPSDFIEKLNDYPRPLIGVSLRYWGIGIEPEEWQPEISAALDQILGEMGGSAFFMPLHVSDYYLENDQVVCRQIQRRMVRKDQTEVVLLDLDPLERFSALFQFDFIFGMRLHAIVAALRAGLPCVGIEYDPKVRAFMEPMGLVDYCFNLSHLVPDAIVEKALAAYQNPSLFKHAAAELADISARTSHSAQYAREILVKPKISSELSSLLVDFAVHQTLNVAHSEEEKVRLNDLFRKVWAGRLDPSFNFEHARTDLGWIESQLLADYGRMQKLERKNIQLLSRAETAESSRDRLEGRVREMENQLSYEKTVRQEAEGKLDQVQRERWELKEQLSRIEHSKGFRILLFFWKFLWRIRDPKQTMIDTKSDLSTAGLRFGEKTKGLRKRIFDVLKRILPIGLKHLIFVVDVHHLDLEDRSSVVLYTQDDGLFPGYQPRKKFGQVGGNPVKVTLVTTVKNEADNAQRWLEDLERQTRLPDEVVLLEGGCSDRTLEIIQAFTQKSPLQIQLLSKPGTNIATRRNLGVTLASHPLIAMTDFGCTLKEDWLEKMIVPFMADPDTEVVAGGY
;
A
#
# COMPACT_ATOMS: atom_id res chain seq x y z
N MET A 1 -2.29 -25.75 33.41
CA MET A 1 -3.11 -24.62 32.91
C MET A 1 -2.71 -24.39 31.46
N LEU A 2 -3.46 -24.95 30.52
CA LEU A 2 -3.33 -24.68 29.10
C LEU A 2 -3.90 -23.28 28.87
N THR A 3 -3.11 -22.37 28.31
CA THR A 3 -3.46 -20.96 28.10
C THR A 3 -4.71 -20.83 27.20
N GLU A 4 -5.61 -19.92 27.55
CA GLU A 4 -6.87 -19.65 26.84
C GLU A 4 -6.70 -19.29 25.35
N GLU A 5 -5.48 -18.93 24.90
CA GLU A 5 -5.17 -18.64 23.50
C GLU A 5 -5.42 -19.80 22.53
N LYS A 6 -5.36 -21.05 23.00
CA LYS A 6 -5.68 -22.24 22.16
C LYS A 6 -7.17 -22.43 21.85
N ARG A 7 -8.07 -21.56 22.34
CA ARG A 7 -9.54 -21.78 22.26
C ARG A 7 -10.32 -20.88 21.31
N LEU A 8 -9.72 -19.85 20.72
CA LEU A 8 -10.42 -18.97 19.78
C LEU A 8 -9.99 -19.28 18.34
N ARG A 9 -10.93 -19.79 17.54
CA ARG A 9 -10.78 -20.01 16.10
C ARG A 9 -10.27 -18.73 15.42
N LYS A 10 -9.19 -18.84 14.67
CA LYS A 10 -8.52 -17.71 13.99
C LYS A 10 -8.89 -17.70 12.52
N LYS A 11 -9.44 -16.59 12.05
CA LYS A 11 -9.82 -16.39 10.66
C LYS A 11 -8.65 -15.83 9.85
N ILE A 12 -8.27 -16.52 8.78
CA ILE A 12 -7.19 -16.17 7.87
C ILE A 12 -7.79 -15.85 6.50
N ILE A 13 -7.49 -14.66 5.98
CA ILE A 13 -7.83 -14.30 4.61
C ILE A 13 -6.63 -14.60 3.74
N ILE A 14 -6.83 -15.25 2.59
CA ILE A 14 -5.78 -15.56 1.63
C ILE A 14 -6.17 -14.95 0.28
N ALA A 15 -5.26 -14.19 -0.32
CA ALA A 15 -5.46 -13.58 -1.63
C ALA A 15 -4.30 -13.92 -2.57
N GLY A 16 -4.63 -14.09 -3.85
CA GLY A 16 -3.70 -14.42 -4.94
C GLY A 16 -4.48 -14.64 -6.23
N TYR A 17 -3.83 -15.18 -7.25
CA TYR A 17 -4.45 -15.45 -8.56
C TYR A 17 -5.22 -16.79 -8.55
N TYR A 18 -6.13 -16.96 -7.58
CA TYR A 18 -6.93 -18.17 -7.37
C TYR A 18 -8.32 -18.06 -7.98
N GLY A 19 -8.95 -19.17 -8.34
CA GLY A 19 -10.25 -19.22 -9.00
C GLY A 19 -10.21 -18.85 -10.49
N HIS A 20 -9.03 -18.88 -11.11
CA HIS A 20 -8.86 -18.62 -12.55
C HIS A 20 -8.65 -19.89 -13.36
N ARG A 21 -8.89 -21.08 -12.76
CA ARG A 21 -8.69 -22.39 -13.39
C ARG A 21 -7.26 -22.64 -13.89
N ASN A 22 -6.29 -21.98 -13.26
CA ASN A 22 -4.86 -22.19 -13.48
C ASN A 22 -4.35 -23.22 -12.47
N ALA A 23 -4.05 -24.43 -12.95
CA ALA A 23 -3.59 -25.56 -12.13
C ALA A 23 -2.38 -25.22 -11.26
N GLY A 24 -1.50 -24.33 -11.73
CA GLY A 24 -0.35 -23.88 -10.96
C GLY A 24 -0.72 -23.03 -9.75
N ASP A 25 -1.57 -22.03 -9.95
CA ASP A 25 -2.00 -21.14 -8.87
C ASP A 25 -2.96 -21.87 -7.90
N GLU A 26 -3.77 -22.82 -8.37
CA GLU A 26 -4.54 -23.69 -7.47
C GLU A 26 -3.64 -24.62 -6.65
N ALA A 27 -2.57 -25.16 -7.24
CA ALA A 27 -1.58 -25.95 -6.48
C ALA A 27 -0.86 -25.11 -5.42
N ILE A 28 -0.53 -23.85 -5.73
CA ILE A 28 0.01 -22.89 -4.76
C ILE A 28 -0.97 -22.72 -3.58
N LEU A 29 -2.25 -22.43 -3.83
CA LEU A 29 -3.25 -22.27 -2.78
C LEU A 29 -3.36 -23.54 -1.92
N ASN A 30 -3.42 -24.70 -2.57
CA ASN A 30 -3.47 -25.98 -1.88
C ASN A 30 -2.24 -26.20 -0.97
N GLY A 31 -1.06 -25.83 -1.45
CA GLY A 31 0.19 -25.85 -0.68
C GLY A 31 0.16 -24.92 0.54
N ILE A 32 -0.24 -23.65 0.36
CA ILE A 32 -0.37 -22.69 1.45
C ILE A 32 -1.36 -23.22 2.51
N LEU A 33 -2.52 -23.72 2.09
CA LEU A 33 -3.51 -24.30 3.00
C LEU A 33 -2.96 -25.52 3.74
N THR A 34 -2.18 -26.36 3.06
CA THR A 34 -1.55 -27.55 3.66
C THR A 34 -0.56 -27.17 4.75
N GLU A 35 0.33 -26.21 4.48
CA GLU A 35 1.29 -25.73 5.47
C GLU A 35 0.60 -25.05 6.66
N LEU A 36 -0.41 -24.20 6.42
CA LEU A 36 -1.13 -23.51 7.49
C LEU A 36 -1.97 -24.48 8.34
N ARG A 37 -2.63 -25.48 7.73
CA ARG A 37 -3.38 -26.52 8.46
C ARG A 37 -2.48 -27.42 9.30
N ALA A 38 -1.19 -27.54 8.95
CA ALA A 38 -0.21 -28.26 9.75
C ALA A 38 0.21 -27.51 11.03
N LEU A 39 -0.18 -26.23 11.18
CA LEU A 39 0.00 -25.50 12.43
C LEU A 39 -0.94 -26.05 13.51
N ASP A 40 -0.46 -26.21 14.74
CA ASP A 40 -1.25 -26.61 15.92
C ASP A 40 -2.13 -25.44 16.41
N LEU A 41 -3.03 -24.97 15.53
CA LEU A 41 -3.96 -23.85 15.70
C LEU A 41 -5.33 -24.20 15.08
N ASP A 42 -6.41 -23.69 15.67
CA ASP A 42 -7.75 -23.78 15.09
C ASP A 42 -7.94 -22.64 14.08
N LEU A 43 -7.87 -22.95 12.79
CA LEU A 43 -7.87 -21.99 11.69
C LEU A 43 -9.15 -22.11 10.83
N GLU A 44 -9.65 -20.95 10.43
CA GLU A 44 -10.69 -20.79 9.41
C GLU A 44 -10.12 -20.00 8.25
N PHE A 45 -10.42 -20.41 7.02
CA PHE A 45 -9.89 -19.78 5.82
C PHE A 45 -11.01 -19.17 4.99
N THR A 46 -10.78 -17.94 4.54
CA THR A 46 -11.53 -17.32 3.44
C THR A 46 -10.56 -16.93 2.32
N VAL A 47 -10.84 -17.34 1.09
CA VAL A 47 -10.01 -17.05 -0.09
C VAL A 47 -10.66 -15.97 -0.95
N ILE A 48 -9.91 -14.94 -1.32
CA ILE A 48 -10.32 -13.99 -2.36
C ILE A 48 -10.01 -14.62 -3.72
N SER A 49 -11.04 -14.81 -4.54
CA SER A 49 -11.03 -15.68 -5.71
C SER A 49 -11.67 -15.04 -6.94
N GLY A 50 -11.22 -15.42 -8.13
CA GLY A 50 -11.85 -15.12 -9.41
C GLY A 50 -13.15 -15.91 -9.65
N ASP A 51 -13.27 -17.10 -9.06
CA ASP A 51 -14.44 -17.98 -9.10
C ASP A 51 -14.63 -18.62 -7.71
N PRO A 52 -15.40 -17.96 -6.81
CA PRO A 52 -15.58 -18.42 -5.45
C PRO A 52 -16.20 -19.82 -5.36
N GLU A 53 -17.15 -20.16 -6.25
CA GLU A 53 -17.82 -21.47 -6.24
C GLU A 53 -16.83 -22.59 -6.55
N ASP A 54 -15.99 -22.41 -7.58
CA ASP A 54 -14.98 -23.39 -7.95
C ASP A 54 -13.89 -23.51 -6.87
N THR A 55 -13.46 -22.38 -6.28
CA THR A 55 -12.51 -22.40 -5.15
C THR A 55 -13.07 -23.14 -3.93
N PHE A 56 -14.34 -22.94 -3.59
CA PHE A 56 -15.01 -23.67 -2.50
C PHE A 56 -15.03 -25.17 -2.80
N ARG A 57 -15.43 -25.56 -4.02
CA ARG A 57 -15.47 -26.96 -4.45
C ARG A 57 -14.10 -27.63 -4.34
N LEU A 58 -13.05 -26.98 -4.84
CA LEU A 58 -11.69 -27.52 -4.91
C LEU A 58 -11.00 -27.62 -3.54
N HIS A 59 -11.10 -26.57 -2.73
CA HIS A 59 -10.26 -26.44 -1.52
C HIS A 59 -11.01 -26.63 -0.20
N GLN A 60 -12.34 -26.67 -0.26
CA GLN A 60 -13.23 -26.81 0.91
C GLN A 60 -12.97 -25.69 1.95
N VAL A 61 -12.90 -24.45 1.46
CA VAL A 61 -12.70 -23.23 2.25
C VAL A 61 -13.73 -22.18 1.84
N ASN A 62 -14.02 -21.23 2.73
CA ASN A 62 -14.87 -20.09 2.35
C ASN A 62 -14.18 -19.29 1.25
N SER A 63 -14.94 -18.64 0.39
CA SER A 63 -14.41 -17.87 -0.72
C SER A 63 -15.31 -16.68 -1.03
N ILE A 64 -14.70 -15.59 -1.49
CA ILE A 64 -15.37 -14.37 -1.94
C ILE A 64 -14.75 -13.87 -3.24
N GLY A 65 -15.52 -13.12 -4.04
CA GLY A 65 -15.06 -12.62 -5.32
C GLY A 65 -14.07 -11.45 -5.19
N TRP A 66 -13.09 -11.34 -6.09
CA TRP A 66 -12.22 -10.14 -6.18
C TRP A 66 -12.98 -8.82 -6.34
N LYS A 67 -14.18 -8.88 -6.92
CA LYS A 67 -15.08 -7.73 -7.15
C LYS A 67 -16.11 -7.53 -6.03
N ASP A 68 -16.16 -8.44 -5.06
CA ASP A 68 -17.03 -8.31 -3.87
C ASP A 68 -16.28 -7.48 -2.81
N PHE A 69 -16.20 -6.16 -3.03
CA PHE A 69 -15.48 -5.28 -2.13
C PHE A 69 -16.13 -5.18 -0.75
N GLU A 70 -17.47 -5.16 -0.69
CA GLU A 70 -18.19 -5.16 0.59
C GLU A 70 -17.87 -6.43 1.38
N GLY A 71 -17.95 -7.61 0.74
CA GLY A 71 -17.56 -8.88 1.33
C GLY A 71 -16.10 -8.87 1.77
N MET A 72 -15.17 -8.42 0.92
CA MET A 72 -13.75 -8.31 1.24
C MET A 72 -13.51 -7.46 2.50
N ILE A 73 -14.19 -6.33 2.62
CA ILE A 73 -14.08 -5.45 3.79
C ILE A 73 -14.59 -6.14 5.05
N GLN A 74 -15.75 -6.81 5.00
CA GLN A 74 -16.29 -7.54 6.17
C GLN A 74 -15.38 -8.70 6.59
N GLU A 75 -14.87 -9.44 5.61
CA GLU A 75 -13.97 -10.56 5.83
C GLU A 75 -12.65 -10.10 6.45
N VAL A 76 -12.02 -9.06 5.91
CA VAL A 76 -10.77 -8.51 6.46
C VAL A 76 -10.98 -7.90 7.84
N LYS A 77 -12.07 -7.16 8.09
CA LYS A 77 -12.34 -6.51 9.39
C LYS A 77 -12.39 -7.50 10.55
N THR A 78 -12.88 -8.71 10.29
CA THR A 78 -13.02 -9.81 11.26
C THR A 78 -11.85 -10.79 11.26
N ALA A 79 -10.87 -10.59 10.37
CA ALA A 79 -9.73 -11.48 10.24
C ALA A 79 -8.71 -11.33 11.38
N SER A 80 -7.99 -12.42 11.62
CA SER A 80 -6.81 -12.49 12.49
C SER A 80 -5.51 -12.27 11.70
N LEU A 81 -5.51 -12.56 10.40
CA LEU A 81 -4.38 -12.35 9.50
C LEU A 81 -4.87 -12.26 8.04
N VAL A 82 -4.26 -11.38 7.25
CA VAL A 82 -4.37 -11.35 5.80
C VAL A 82 -3.06 -11.81 5.16
N ILE A 83 -3.14 -12.83 4.31
CA ILE A 83 -2.03 -13.34 3.52
C ILE A 83 -2.28 -12.96 2.07
N VAL A 84 -1.28 -12.34 1.44
CA VAL A 84 -1.21 -12.19 0.00
C VAL A 84 0.02 -12.94 -0.46
N GLY A 85 -0.10 -13.92 -1.35
CA GLY A 85 1.09 -14.69 -1.64
C GLY A 85 0.91 -15.88 -2.55
N GLY A 86 2.03 -16.57 -2.71
CA GLY A 86 2.32 -17.48 -3.79
C GLY A 86 2.59 -16.72 -5.09
N GLY A 87 2.91 -17.46 -6.15
CA GLY A 87 2.84 -16.97 -7.52
C GLY A 87 3.77 -15.80 -7.87
N GLY A 88 3.66 -15.29 -9.09
CA GLY A 88 4.34 -14.08 -9.55
C GLY A 88 3.41 -12.88 -9.52
N LEU A 89 2.88 -12.55 -8.33
CA LEU A 89 1.77 -11.60 -8.19
C LEU A 89 2.21 -10.14 -8.37
N ILE A 90 3.39 -9.78 -7.86
CA ILE A 90 3.85 -8.39 -7.80
C ILE A 90 4.70 -8.08 -9.03
N GLN A 91 4.06 -7.60 -10.10
CA GLN A 91 4.68 -7.27 -11.38
C GLN A 91 3.91 -6.16 -12.11
N ASP A 92 4.58 -5.41 -13.01
CA ASP A 92 3.97 -4.31 -13.77
C ASP A 92 4.24 -4.41 -15.28
N TYR A 93 4.20 -5.63 -15.86
CA TYR A 93 4.32 -5.86 -17.30
C TYR A 93 3.46 -4.91 -18.16
N TRP A 94 2.28 -4.53 -17.63
CA TRP A 94 1.29 -3.69 -18.31
C TRP A 94 1.19 -2.28 -17.71
N GLY A 95 2.20 -1.88 -16.94
CA GLY A 95 2.16 -0.67 -16.11
C GLY A 95 1.34 -0.85 -14.83
N MET A 96 1.19 0.24 -14.09
CA MET A 96 0.47 0.27 -12.82
C MET A 96 -0.33 1.56 -12.70
N ASP A 97 -1.64 1.45 -12.49
CA ASP A 97 -2.51 2.59 -12.19
C ASP A 97 -2.63 2.77 -10.68
N GLN A 98 -1.94 3.78 -10.15
CA GLN A 98 -1.98 4.14 -8.73
C GLN A 98 -3.37 4.51 -8.20
N THR A 99 -4.33 4.85 -9.08
CA THR A 99 -5.70 5.19 -8.68
C THR A 99 -6.63 3.98 -8.60
N SER A 100 -6.13 2.79 -8.94
CA SER A 100 -6.99 1.61 -9.15
C SER A 100 -7.24 0.74 -7.90
N PHE A 101 -6.56 0.99 -6.77
CA PHE A 101 -6.75 0.23 -5.53
C PHE A 101 -8.21 0.26 -5.06
N LEU A 102 -8.75 -0.90 -4.69
CA LEU A 102 -10.14 -1.09 -4.25
C LEU A 102 -11.17 -0.56 -5.27
N THR A 103 -10.86 -0.66 -6.57
CA THR A 103 -11.79 -0.37 -7.66
C THR A 103 -11.85 -1.54 -8.63
N HIS A 104 -12.87 -1.58 -9.50
CA HIS A 104 -12.99 -2.60 -10.55
C HIS A 104 -11.87 -2.54 -11.60
N ARG A 105 -11.06 -1.47 -11.60
CA ARG A 105 -9.90 -1.29 -12.48
C ARG A 105 -8.61 -1.86 -11.87
N GLN A 106 -8.67 -2.39 -10.63
CA GLN A 106 -7.50 -2.99 -9.99
C GLN A 106 -6.95 -4.13 -10.84
N GLY A 107 -5.63 -4.23 -10.88
CA GLY A 107 -4.92 -5.29 -11.58
C GLY A 107 -3.45 -5.29 -11.20
N GLY A 108 -2.84 -6.47 -11.16
CA GLY A 108 -1.45 -6.62 -10.76
C GLY A 108 -1.21 -6.05 -9.36
N ILE A 109 -0.26 -5.12 -9.22
CA ILE A 109 0.15 -4.58 -7.91
C ILE A 109 -1.02 -3.99 -7.11
N SER A 110 -1.97 -3.30 -7.75
CA SER A 110 -3.09 -2.69 -7.03
C SER A 110 -4.09 -3.72 -6.51
N GLU A 111 -4.38 -4.75 -7.30
CA GLU A 111 -5.27 -5.86 -6.92
C GLU A 111 -4.72 -6.60 -5.70
N TYR A 112 -3.46 -7.02 -5.74
CA TYR A 112 -2.85 -7.75 -4.63
C TYR A 112 -2.47 -6.84 -3.44
N GLY A 113 -2.34 -5.53 -3.66
CA GLY A 113 -2.13 -4.56 -2.57
C GLY A 113 -3.40 -4.18 -1.83
N SER A 114 -4.58 -4.25 -2.47
CA SER A 114 -5.88 -3.91 -1.86
C SER A 114 -6.14 -4.63 -0.53
N PRO A 115 -5.99 -5.97 -0.41
CA PRO A 115 -6.17 -6.67 0.87
C PRO A 115 -5.18 -6.23 1.95
N ILE A 116 -3.92 -5.91 1.58
CA ILE A 116 -2.91 -5.42 2.53
C ILE A 116 -3.30 -4.03 3.05
N ILE A 117 -3.76 -3.13 2.17
CA ILE A 117 -4.22 -1.79 2.57
C ILE A 117 -5.40 -1.90 3.53
N LEU A 118 -6.39 -2.74 3.22
CA LEU A 118 -7.52 -2.99 4.13
C LEU A 118 -7.06 -3.56 5.47
N ALA A 119 -6.12 -4.51 5.47
CA ALA A 119 -5.58 -5.07 6.70
C ALA A 119 -4.95 -3.98 7.58
N LYS A 120 -4.14 -3.09 6.98
CA LYS A 120 -3.51 -1.97 7.70
C LYS A 120 -4.52 -0.98 8.23
N LEU A 121 -5.55 -0.66 7.46
CA LEU A 121 -6.65 0.19 7.89
C LEU A 121 -7.37 -0.41 9.11
N PHE A 122 -7.67 -1.72 9.12
CA PHE A 122 -8.36 -2.37 10.23
C PHE A 122 -7.44 -2.83 11.38
N GLY A 123 -6.14 -2.52 11.33
CA GLY A 123 -5.16 -2.98 12.30
C GLY A 123 -5.06 -4.51 12.37
N VAL A 124 -5.28 -5.19 11.25
CA VAL A 124 -5.15 -6.63 11.10
C VAL A 124 -3.74 -6.94 10.60
N PRO A 125 -3.02 -7.89 11.23
CA PRO A 125 -1.73 -8.34 10.73
C PRO A 125 -1.82 -8.78 9.26
N SER A 126 -0.79 -8.50 8.49
CA SER A 126 -0.73 -8.87 7.07
C SER A 126 0.63 -9.39 6.66
N MET A 127 0.67 -10.31 5.70
CA MET A 127 1.90 -10.97 5.28
C MET A 127 1.97 -11.19 3.76
N PHE A 128 3.17 -10.99 3.19
CA PHE A 128 3.52 -11.59 1.90
C PHE A 128 4.05 -13.01 2.08
N TYR A 129 3.42 -13.99 1.44
CA TYR A 129 3.74 -15.42 1.60
C TYR A 129 4.38 -15.97 0.33
N ALA A 130 5.66 -16.36 0.35
CA ALA A 130 6.39 -16.92 -0.79
C ALA A 130 6.12 -16.19 -2.12
N VAL A 131 6.09 -14.86 -2.10
CA VAL A 131 5.66 -14.06 -3.26
C VAL A 131 6.80 -13.91 -4.25
N GLY A 132 6.50 -14.07 -5.54
CA GLY A 132 7.39 -13.70 -6.63
C GLY A 132 7.23 -12.22 -6.99
N VAL A 133 8.35 -11.52 -7.12
CA VAL A 133 8.40 -10.09 -7.44
C VAL A 133 9.13 -9.86 -8.75
N GLY A 134 8.47 -9.13 -9.64
CA GLY A 134 9.05 -8.59 -10.86
C GLY A 134 8.46 -9.18 -12.14
N PRO A 135 8.70 -8.50 -13.28
CA PRO A 135 9.47 -7.26 -13.41
C PRO A 135 8.73 -6.03 -12.82
N LEU A 136 9.53 -5.02 -12.46
CA LEU A 136 9.09 -3.70 -12.00
C LEU A 136 9.73 -2.62 -12.89
N ASN A 137 9.07 -2.35 -14.02
CA ASN A 137 9.51 -1.49 -15.11
C ASN A 137 9.16 -0.02 -14.89
N THR A 138 8.13 0.28 -14.11
CA THR A 138 7.64 1.64 -13.84
C THR A 138 8.11 2.15 -12.48
N SER A 139 8.24 3.48 -12.34
CA SER A 139 8.51 4.12 -11.05
C SER A 139 7.39 3.86 -10.05
N GLU A 140 6.16 3.93 -10.52
CA GLU A 140 4.94 3.75 -9.75
C GLU A 140 4.86 2.33 -9.20
N GLY A 141 5.11 1.32 -10.02
CA GLY A 141 5.16 -0.08 -9.60
C GLY A 141 6.25 -0.33 -8.55
N ARG A 142 7.43 0.28 -8.70
CA ARG A 142 8.52 0.21 -7.71
C ARG A 142 8.15 0.86 -6.39
N ASP A 143 7.62 2.07 -6.43
CA ASP A 143 7.26 2.83 -5.23
C ASP A 143 6.13 2.15 -4.44
N HIS A 144 5.09 1.67 -5.12
CA HIS A 144 3.98 0.99 -4.45
C HIS A 144 4.39 -0.38 -3.93
N THR A 145 5.23 -1.12 -4.66
CA THR A 145 5.80 -2.37 -4.14
C THR A 145 6.60 -2.10 -2.86
N ARG A 146 7.45 -1.07 -2.86
CA ARG A 146 8.22 -0.68 -1.66
C ARG A 146 7.29 -0.36 -0.49
N LEU A 147 6.27 0.47 -0.70
CA LEU A 147 5.30 0.83 0.34
C LEU A 147 4.55 -0.39 0.90
N LEU A 148 4.14 -1.33 0.04
CA LEU A 148 3.47 -2.55 0.48
C LEU A 148 4.41 -3.43 1.32
N PHE A 149 5.68 -3.60 0.91
CA PHE A 149 6.67 -4.36 1.67
C PHE A 149 7.05 -3.69 3.00
N GLU A 150 7.07 -2.36 3.07
CA GLU A 150 7.25 -1.60 4.32
C GLU A 150 6.03 -1.72 5.25
N ALA A 151 4.84 -1.89 4.67
CA ALA A 151 3.59 -1.94 5.42
C ALA A 151 3.34 -3.31 6.07
N VAL A 152 3.64 -4.42 5.40
CA VAL A 152 3.34 -5.78 5.91
C VAL A 152 4.10 -6.11 7.21
N ASP A 153 3.51 -6.95 8.06
CA ASP A 153 4.12 -7.37 9.34
C ASP A 153 5.16 -8.47 9.17
N ALA A 154 5.08 -9.21 8.06
CA ALA A 154 6.05 -10.21 7.65
C ALA A 154 6.04 -10.35 6.12
N ALA A 155 7.18 -10.75 5.55
CA ALA A 155 7.28 -11.06 4.14
C ALA A 155 8.23 -12.24 3.92
N THR A 156 7.90 -13.07 2.94
CA THR A 156 8.76 -14.15 2.44
C THR A 156 8.68 -14.13 0.92
N VAL A 157 9.81 -14.40 0.25
CA VAL A 157 9.91 -14.40 -1.21
C VAL A 157 10.33 -15.77 -1.70
N ARG A 158 9.90 -16.16 -2.91
CA ARG A 158 10.15 -17.53 -3.38
C ARG A 158 11.50 -17.77 -4.06
N ASP A 159 12.19 -16.69 -4.44
CA ASP A 159 13.42 -16.79 -5.23
C ASP A 159 14.39 -15.61 -4.99
N GLU A 160 15.67 -15.83 -5.29
CA GLU A 160 16.74 -14.83 -5.09
C GLU A 160 16.54 -13.59 -5.95
N LYS A 161 15.97 -13.74 -7.15
CA LYS A 161 15.72 -12.61 -8.04
C LYS A 161 14.70 -11.65 -7.42
N SER A 162 13.62 -12.19 -6.84
CA SER A 162 12.62 -11.44 -6.11
C SER A 162 13.25 -10.71 -4.92
N ARG A 163 14.09 -11.40 -4.13
CA ARG A 163 14.82 -10.79 -3.00
C ARG A 163 15.74 -9.65 -3.46
N LYS A 164 16.48 -9.86 -4.53
CA LYS A 164 17.38 -8.86 -5.11
C LYS A 164 16.59 -7.63 -5.58
N LEU A 165 15.46 -7.83 -6.26
CA LEU A 165 14.63 -6.74 -6.76
C LEU A 165 14.02 -5.91 -5.62
N ILE A 166 13.51 -6.53 -4.55
CA ILE A 166 13.00 -5.77 -3.40
C ILE A 166 14.13 -5.01 -2.67
N LYS A 167 15.35 -5.55 -2.64
CA LYS A 167 16.54 -4.85 -2.12
C LYS A 167 16.89 -3.63 -2.99
N GLU A 168 16.80 -3.75 -4.31
CA GLU A 168 17.08 -2.67 -5.26
C GLU A 168 16.10 -1.49 -5.10
N ILE A 169 14.84 -1.77 -4.75
CA ILE A 169 13.86 -0.72 -4.45
C ILE A 169 13.94 -0.22 -2.99
N GLY A 170 14.98 -0.59 -2.22
CA GLY A 170 15.27 0.00 -0.90
C GLY A 170 14.71 -0.74 0.30
N ILE A 171 14.14 -1.94 0.15
CA ILE A 171 13.68 -2.75 1.29
C ILE A 171 14.88 -3.43 1.97
N ARG A 172 14.89 -3.41 3.31
CA ARG A 172 15.83 -4.20 4.09
C ARG A 172 15.40 -5.67 4.05
N VAL A 173 16.25 -6.51 3.47
CA VAL A 173 15.94 -7.93 3.20
C VAL A 173 16.51 -8.92 4.21
N ASP A 174 17.20 -8.44 5.26
CA ASP A 174 17.86 -9.33 6.24
C ASP A 174 16.86 -10.27 6.93
N ASP A 175 15.64 -9.78 7.14
CA ASP A 175 14.55 -10.48 7.82
C ASP A 175 13.52 -11.07 6.82
N ILE A 176 13.81 -11.05 5.51
CA ILE A 176 12.94 -11.57 4.44
C ILE A 176 13.62 -12.82 3.85
N PRO A 177 13.26 -14.03 4.33
CA PRO A 177 13.88 -15.26 3.85
C PRO A 177 13.39 -15.61 2.45
N ILE A 178 14.24 -16.37 1.75
CA ILE A 178 13.85 -17.09 0.54
C ILE A 178 13.28 -18.44 0.97
N VAL A 179 12.08 -18.73 0.51
CA VAL A 179 11.34 -19.96 0.79
C VAL A 179 10.99 -20.68 -0.50
N PRO A 180 10.70 -21.99 -0.48
CA PRO A 180 10.24 -22.69 -1.68
C PRO A 180 8.87 -22.19 -2.17
N ASP A 181 8.56 -22.45 -3.45
CA ASP A 181 7.22 -22.21 -3.98
C ASP A 181 6.19 -23.12 -3.27
N PRO A 182 5.05 -22.60 -2.78
CA PRO A 182 4.09 -23.40 -2.01
C PRO A 182 3.53 -24.61 -2.75
N ALA A 183 3.52 -24.61 -4.10
CA ALA A 183 3.07 -25.76 -4.88
C ALA A 183 3.87 -27.05 -4.60
N ILE A 184 5.06 -26.94 -4.02
CA ILE A 184 5.85 -28.10 -3.56
C ILE A 184 5.12 -28.88 -2.45
N PHE A 185 4.34 -28.18 -1.62
CA PHE A 185 3.58 -28.77 -0.51
C PHE A 185 2.15 -29.16 -0.89
N ALA A 186 1.74 -28.93 -2.15
CA ALA A 186 0.40 -29.27 -2.62
C ALA A 186 0.11 -30.76 -2.48
N LEU A 187 -1.06 -31.13 -1.97
CA LEU A 187 -1.53 -32.50 -1.96
C LEU A 187 -1.91 -32.92 -3.38
N GLN A 188 -1.69 -34.20 -3.71
CA GLN A 188 -2.17 -34.76 -4.97
C GLN A 188 -3.65 -35.12 -4.82
N SER A 189 -4.42 -34.81 -5.86
CA SER A 189 -5.81 -35.24 -6.00
C SER A 189 -5.88 -36.63 -6.61
N ASP A 190 -6.94 -37.36 -6.27
CA ASP A 190 -7.31 -38.57 -6.99
C ASP A 190 -7.64 -38.20 -8.45
N LEU A 191 -7.22 -39.04 -9.39
CA LEU A 191 -7.45 -38.82 -10.82
C LEU A 191 -8.66 -39.63 -11.29
N PRO A 192 -9.50 -39.07 -12.20
CA PRO A 192 -10.59 -39.80 -12.82
C PRO A 192 -10.12 -41.10 -13.47
N SER A 193 -10.89 -42.18 -13.33
CA SER A 193 -10.52 -43.51 -13.82
C SER A 193 -10.39 -43.56 -15.34
N ASP A 194 -11.26 -42.83 -16.05
CA ASP A 194 -11.22 -42.69 -17.51
C ASP A 194 -9.95 -41.99 -18.00
N PHE A 195 -9.43 -41.03 -17.24
CA PHE A 195 -8.12 -40.43 -17.53
C PHE A 195 -6.99 -41.45 -17.38
N ILE A 196 -6.97 -42.22 -16.29
CA ILE A 196 -5.94 -43.25 -16.06
C ILE A 196 -6.03 -44.37 -17.11
N GLU A 197 -7.23 -44.85 -17.43
CA GLU A 197 -7.46 -45.83 -18.50
C GLU A 197 -6.93 -45.31 -19.84
N LYS A 198 -7.24 -44.05 -20.17
CA LYS A 198 -6.75 -43.42 -21.38
C LYS A 198 -5.22 -43.31 -21.44
N LEU A 199 -4.54 -43.04 -20.31
CA LEU A 199 -3.08 -43.06 -20.29
C LEU A 199 -2.52 -44.46 -20.59
N ASN A 200 -3.20 -45.52 -20.15
CA ASN A 200 -2.78 -46.90 -20.35
C ASN A 200 -2.96 -47.39 -21.80
N ASP A 201 -3.80 -46.73 -22.60
CA ASP A 201 -4.00 -47.06 -24.02
C ASP A 201 -2.78 -46.68 -24.89
N TYR A 202 -1.87 -45.85 -24.38
CA TYR A 202 -0.74 -45.33 -25.14
C TYR A 202 0.58 -46.02 -24.73
N PRO A 203 1.48 -46.26 -25.70
CA PRO A 203 2.78 -46.86 -25.40
C PRO A 203 3.66 -45.93 -24.57
N ARG A 204 4.36 -46.50 -23.59
CA ARG A 204 5.37 -45.81 -22.78
C ARG A 204 6.71 -45.67 -23.53
N PRO A 205 7.56 -44.67 -23.20
CA PRO A 205 7.36 -43.66 -22.15
C PRO A 205 6.25 -42.64 -22.47
N LEU A 206 5.56 -42.18 -21.44
CA LEU A 206 4.59 -41.09 -21.55
C LEU A 206 5.29 -39.75 -21.26
N ILE A 207 5.27 -38.86 -22.25
CA ILE A 207 5.85 -37.52 -22.19
C ILE A 207 4.73 -36.52 -21.88
N GLY A 208 4.77 -35.89 -20.70
CA GLY A 208 3.86 -34.80 -20.37
C GLY A 208 4.38 -33.48 -20.93
N VAL A 209 3.62 -32.85 -21.84
CA VAL A 209 4.01 -31.61 -22.52
C VAL A 209 3.13 -30.46 -22.02
N SER A 210 3.71 -29.48 -21.34
CA SER A 210 2.96 -28.33 -20.81
C SER A 210 3.45 -27.02 -21.42
N LEU A 211 2.62 -26.40 -22.26
CA LEU A 211 2.97 -25.24 -23.07
C LEU A 211 2.02 -24.07 -22.79
N ARG A 212 2.48 -22.85 -23.08
CA ARG A 212 1.74 -21.60 -22.89
C ARG A 212 1.84 -20.75 -24.15
N TYR A 213 0.77 -20.04 -24.50
CA TYR A 213 0.87 -19.00 -25.51
C TYR A 213 1.80 -17.87 -25.03
N TRP A 214 2.78 -17.50 -25.85
CA TRP A 214 3.70 -16.40 -25.56
C TRP A 214 4.06 -15.66 -26.83
N GLY A 215 3.94 -14.33 -26.77
CA GLY A 215 4.24 -13.40 -27.86
C GLY A 215 5.01 -12.16 -27.42
N ILE A 216 5.56 -12.16 -26.19
CA ILE A 216 6.30 -11.01 -25.65
C ILE A 216 7.78 -11.21 -25.94
N GLY A 217 8.33 -10.37 -26.81
CA GLY A 217 9.76 -10.40 -27.18
C GLY A 217 10.15 -11.52 -28.16
N ILE A 218 9.18 -12.30 -28.64
CA ILE A 218 9.32 -13.29 -29.72
C ILE A 218 7.93 -13.59 -30.29
N GLU A 219 7.82 -13.71 -31.62
CA GLU A 219 6.55 -14.07 -32.25
C GLU A 219 6.26 -15.58 -32.17
N PRO A 220 4.99 -16.00 -32.00
CA PRO A 220 4.61 -17.43 -31.97
C PRO A 220 5.07 -18.24 -33.18
N GLU A 221 5.12 -17.60 -34.36
CA GLU A 221 5.58 -18.20 -35.61
C GLU A 221 7.06 -18.60 -35.58
N GLU A 222 7.86 -17.98 -34.72
CA GLU A 222 9.30 -18.27 -34.60
C GLU A 222 9.56 -19.48 -33.70
N TRP A 223 8.91 -19.60 -32.55
CA TRP A 223 9.25 -20.65 -31.57
C TRP A 223 8.39 -21.92 -31.69
N GLN A 224 7.13 -21.82 -32.11
CA GLN A 224 6.24 -22.98 -32.18
C GLN A 224 6.73 -24.06 -33.18
N PRO A 225 7.29 -23.73 -34.37
CA PRO A 225 7.87 -24.74 -35.26
C PRO A 225 9.05 -25.48 -34.62
N GLU A 226 9.95 -24.75 -33.95
CA GLU A 226 11.13 -25.31 -33.29
C GLU A 226 10.75 -26.31 -32.18
N ILE A 227 9.75 -25.96 -31.37
CA ILE A 227 9.20 -26.88 -30.35
C ILE A 227 8.54 -28.10 -31.00
N SER A 228 7.76 -27.93 -32.07
CA SER A 228 7.13 -29.07 -32.76
C SER A 228 8.16 -30.02 -33.36
N ALA A 229 9.24 -29.49 -33.96
CA ALA A 229 10.32 -30.27 -34.53
C ALA A 229 11.11 -31.01 -33.44
N ALA A 230 11.42 -30.35 -32.32
CA ALA A 230 12.08 -30.98 -31.18
C ALA A 230 11.23 -32.13 -30.59
N LEU A 231 9.92 -31.92 -30.41
CA LEU A 231 9.03 -32.97 -29.89
C LEU A 231 8.90 -34.16 -30.87
N ASP A 232 8.86 -33.92 -32.18
CA ASP A 232 8.85 -35.00 -33.19
C ASP A 232 10.14 -35.83 -33.14
N GLN A 233 11.29 -35.18 -32.98
CA GLN A 233 12.58 -35.87 -32.85
C GLN A 233 12.67 -36.65 -31.53
N ILE A 234 12.28 -36.02 -30.41
CA ILE A 234 12.24 -36.67 -29.09
C ILE A 234 11.36 -37.92 -29.12
N LEU A 235 10.14 -37.84 -29.66
CA LEU A 235 9.26 -39.00 -29.82
C LEU A 235 9.85 -40.07 -30.74
N GLY A 236 10.58 -39.65 -31.78
CA GLY A 236 11.25 -40.57 -32.70
C GLY A 236 12.37 -41.36 -32.04
N GLU A 237 13.13 -40.75 -31.13
CA GLU A 237 14.28 -41.36 -30.49
C GLU A 237 13.94 -42.07 -29.17
N MET A 238 13.08 -41.48 -28.33
CA MET A 238 12.62 -42.10 -27.08
C MET A 238 11.57 -43.20 -27.32
N GLY A 239 10.82 -43.11 -28.42
CA GLY A 239 9.56 -43.83 -28.59
C GLY A 239 8.47 -43.32 -27.64
N GLY A 240 7.38 -44.08 -27.53
CA GLY A 240 6.29 -43.79 -26.59
C GLY A 240 5.24 -42.83 -27.14
N SER A 241 4.73 -41.94 -26.29
CA SER A 241 3.61 -41.04 -26.61
C SER A 241 3.69 -39.73 -25.84
N ALA A 242 3.19 -38.65 -26.44
CA ALA A 242 3.16 -37.32 -25.80
C ALA A 242 1.74 -36.85 -25.48
N PHE A 243 1.53 -36.39 -24.25
CA PHE A 243 0.27 -35.82 -23.80
C PHE A 243 0.45 -34.33 -23.54
N PHE A 244 -0.22 -33.51 -24.35
CA PHE A 244 -0.28 -32.08 -24.11
C PHE A 244 -1.24 -31.79 -22.95
N MET A 245 -0.66 -31.31 -21.85
CA MET A 245 -1.32 -31.00 -20.58
C MET A 245 -1.48 -29.47 -20.44
N PRO A 246 -2.65 -28.90 -20.81
CA PRO A 246 -2.92 -27.49 -20.58
C PRO A 246 -3.09 -27.24 -19.08
N LEU A 247 -2.25 -26.37 -18.49
CA LEU A 247 -2.36 -26.05 -17.06
C LEU A 247 -3.27 -24.85 -16.81
N HIS A 248 -3.56 -24.05 -17.83
CA HIS A 248 -4.55 -22.99 -17.75
C HIS A 248 -5.59 -23.15 -18.87
N VAL A 249 -6.86 -23.28 -18.47
CA VAL A 249 -7.99 -23.35 -19.40
C VAL A 249 -8.94 -22.22 -19.06
N SER A 250 -9.03 -21.26 -19.98
CA SER A 250 -9.79 -20.02 -19.84
C SER A 250 -10.55 -19.73 -21.14
N ASP A 251 -11.63 -18.96 -21.06
CA ASP A 251 -12.33 -18.47 -22.25
C ASP A 251 -11.50 -17.43 -23.01
N TYR A 252 -10.51 -16.82 -22.34
CA TYR A 252 -9.60 -15.88 -22.97
C TYR A 252 -8.50 -16.61 -23.75
N TYR A 253 -8.49 -16.42 -25.07
CA TYR A 253 -7.62 -17.14 -26.00
C TYR A 253 -6.13 -17.14 -25.62
N LEU A 254 -5.58 -16.01 -25.15
CA LEU A 254 -4.15 -15.88 -24.81
C LEU A 254 -3.76 -16.62 -23.53
N GLU A 255 -4.75 -16.93 -22.70
CA GLU A 255 -4.58 -17.64 -21.43
C GLU A 255 -4.90 -19.12 -21.54
N ASN A 256 -5.54 -19.54 -22.63
CA ASN A 256 -5.97 -20.91 -22.85
C ASN A 256 -4.86 -21.76 -23.48
N ASP A 257 -4.18 -22.54 -22.65
CA ASP A 257 -3.07 -23.40 -23.06
C ASP A 257 -3.51 -24.49 -24.06
N GLN A 258 -4.80 -24.88 -24.06
CA GLN A 258 -5.32 -25.90 -24.97
C GLN A 258 -5.18 -25.48 -26.45
N VAL A 259 -5.29 -24.18 -26.71
CA VAL A 259 -5.15 -23.62 -28.07
C VAL A 259 -3.73 -23.83 -28.59
N VAL A 260 -2.72 -23.39 -27.85
CA VAL A 260 -1.32 -23.50 -28.28
C VAL A 260 -0.88 -24.96 -28.38
N CYS A 261 -1.36 -25.81 -27.46
CA CYS A 261 -1.13 -27.24 -27.52
C CYS A 261 -1.65 -27.86 -28.82
N ARG A 262 -2.89 -27.53 -29.23
CA ARG A 262 -3.44 -27.97 -30.52
C ARG A 262 -2.70 -27.40 -31.73
N GLN A 263 -2.25 -26.14 -31.66
CA GLN A 263 -1.49 -25.52 -32.74
C GLN A 263 -0.17 -26.25 -32.99
N ILE A 264 0.57 -26.55 -31.92
CA ILE A 264 1.84 -27.27 -31.99
C ILE A 264 1.61 -28.73 -32.42
N GLN A 265 0.64 -29.42 -31.83
CA GLN A 265 0.28 -30.79 -32.23
C GLN A 265 -0.03 -30.91 -33.72
N ARG A 266 -0.77 -29.94 -34.30
CA ARG A 266 -1.11 -29.95 -35.74
C ARG A 266 0.09 -29.79 -36.67
N ARG A 267 1.18 -29.18 -36.18
CA ARG A 267 2.43 -28.98 -36.93
C ARG A 267 3.31 -30.23 -36.90
N MET A 268 3.11 -31.11 -35.91
CA MET A 268 3.91 -32.32 -35.74
C MET A 268 3.62 -33.36 -36.83
N VAL A 269 4.68 -34.01 -37.29
CA VAL A 269 4.64 -35.18 -38.17
C VAL A 269 4.11 -36.40 -37.42
N ARG A 270 4.51 -36.57 -36.15
CA ARG A 270 4.12 -37.71 -35.30
C ARG A 270 2.89 -37.42 -34.46
N LYS A 271 2.01 -36.52 -34.89
CA LYS A 271 0.79 -36.16 -34.15
C LYS A 271 -0.10 -37.34 -33.75
N ASP A 272 -0.06 -38.46 -34.48
CA ASP A 272 -0.83 -39.68 -34.16
C ASP A 272 -0.30 -40.42 -32.91
N GLN A 273 0.91 -40.07 -32.44
CA GLN A 273 1.49 -40.55 -31.16
C GLN A 273 1.22 -39.58 -30.01
N THR A 274 0.33 -38.61 -30.23
CA THR A 274 0.10 -37.53 -29.27
C THR A 274 -1.37 -37.39 -28.95
N GLU A 275 -1.65 -36.88 -27.76
CA GLU A 275 -3.00 -36.54 -27.33
C GLU A 275 -2.99 -35.15 -26.69
N VAL A 276 -3.96 -34.30 -27.06
CA VAL A 276 -4.24 -33.09 -26.28
C VAL A 276 -5.32 -33.45 -25.29
N VAL A 277 -5.05 -33.29 -24.00
CA VAL A 277 -6.03 -33.68 -22.99
C VAL A 277 -7.23 -32.74 -23.05
N LEU A 278 -8.34 -33.29 -23.58
CA LEU A 278 -9.64 -32.63 -23.68
C LEU A 278 -10.60 -33.06 -22.57
N LEU A 279 -10.22 -34.06 -21.77
CA LEU A 279 -11.00 -34.49 -20.61
C LEU A 279 -11.16 -33.33 -19.65
N ASP A 280 -12.34 -33.21 -19.08
CA ASP A 280 -12.68 -32.14 -18.13
C ASP A 280 -12.10 -32.47 -16.76
N LEU A 281 -10.76 -32.36 -16.67
CA LEU A 281 -10.03 -32.41 -15.43
C LEU A 281 -10.09 -31.04 -14.77
N ASP A 282 -10.34 -31.00 -13.47
CA ASP A 282 -10.21 -29.77 -12.71
C ASP A 282 -8.73 -29.34 -12.54
N PRO A 283 -8.46 -28.10 -12.12
CA PRO A 283 -7.09 -27.60 -12.03
C PRO A 283 -6.16 -28.42 -11.12
N LEU A 284 -6.65 -28.96 -10.00
CA LEU A 284 -5.83 -29.77 -9.08
C LEU A 284 -5.59 -31.17 -9.65
N GLU A 285 -6.58 -31.75 -10.33
CA GLU A 285 -6.42 -32.98 -11.10
C GLU A 285 -5.39 -32.81 -12.23
N ARG A 286 -5.41 -31.69 -12.97
CA ARG A 286 -4.40 -31.39 -14.01
C ARG A 286 -2.99 -31.32 -13.44
N PHE A 287 -2.81 -30.68 -12.29
CA PHE A 287 -1.52 -30.67 -11.61
C PHE A 287 -1.11 -32.08 -11.16
N SER A 288 -2.04 -32.86 -10.62
CA SER A 288 -1.81 -34.24 -10.14
C SER A 288 -1.54 -35.24 -11.28
N ALA A 289 -2.11 -35.00 -12.46
CA ALA A 289 -1.87 -35.78 -13.67
C ALA A 289 -0.41 -35.72 -14.13
N LEU A 290 0.31 -34.63 -13.84
CA LEU A 290 1.72 -34.49 -14.19
C LEU A 290 2.62 -35.55 -13.54
N PHE A 291 2.19 -36.11 -12.40
CA PHE A 291 2.92 -37.16 -11.69
C PHE A 291 2.82 -38.55 -12.35
N GLN A 292 1.95 -38.71 -13.37
CA GLN A 292 1.72 -39.99 -14.05
C GLN A 292 2.64 -40.22 -15.26
N PHE A 293 3.38 -39.19 -15.67
CA PHE A 293 4.29 -39.23 -16.82
C PHE A 293 5.68 -39.76 -16.45
N ASP A 294 6.42 -40.21 -17.48
CA ASP A 294 7.80 -40.68 -17.33
C ASP A 294 8.83 -39.58 -17.61
N PHE A 295 8.42 -38.54 -18.34
CA PHE A 295 9.23 -37.38 -18.70
C PHE A 295 8.35 -36.13 -18.82
N ILE A 296 8.83 -34.96 -18.38
CA ILE A 296 8.11 -33.69 -18.53
C ILE A 296 8.86 -32.72 -19.45
N PHE A 297 8.17 -32.25 -20.48
CA PHE A 297 8.59 -31.11 -21.30
C PHE A 297 7.75 -29.89 -20.90
N GLY A 298 8.32 -28.97 -20.12
CA GLY A 298 7.56 -27.93 -19.43
C GLY A 298 7.99 -26.51 -19.79
N MET A 299 7.07 -25.72 -20.33
CA MET A 299 7.19 -24.26 -20.40
C MET A 299 6.54 -23.59 -19.18
N ARG A 300 5.42 -24.12 -18.68
CA ARG A 300 4.80 -23.67 -17.43
C ARG A 300 5.65 -24.10 -16.23
N LEU A 301 6.03 -23.16 -15.36
CA LEU A 301 6.83 -23.42 -14.15
C LEU A 301 6.29 -24.60 -13.32
N HIS A 302 4.98 -24.67 -13.08
CA HIS A 302 4.37 -25.70 -12.25
C HIS A 302 4.45 -27.11 -12.86
N ALA A 303 4.64 -27.24 -14.17
CA ALA A 303 4.99 -28.53 -14.78
C ALA A 303 6.37 -29.03 -14.30
N ILE A 304 7.34 -28.11 -14.23
CA ILE A 304 8.69 -28.39 -13.73
C ILE A 304 8.68 -28.63 -12.22
N VAL A 305 7.89 -27.88 -11.45
CA VAL A 305 7.71 -28.13 -10.01
C VAL A 305 7.19 -29.55 -9.76
N ALA A 306 6.15 -29.99 -10.48
CA ALA A 306 5.63 -31.34 -10.35
C ALA A 306 6.67 -32.40 -10.74
N ALA A 307 7.39 -32.19 -11.86
CA ALA A 307 8.43 -33.10 -12.33
C ALA A 307 9.55 -33.29 -11.28
N LEU A 308 10.11 -32.19 -10.77
CA LEU A 308 11.20 -32.25 -9.79
C LEU A 308 10.73 -32.79 -8.44
N ARG A 309 9.49 -32.50 -8.02
CA ARG A 309 8.92 -33.11 -6.82
C ARG A 309 8.78 -34.62 -6.94
N ALA A 310 8.47 -35.11 -8.14
CA ALA A 310 8.34 -36.54 -8.44
C ALA A 310 9.69 -37.22 -8.76
N GLY A 311 10.78 -36.46 -8.92
CA GLY A 311 12.06 -36.97 -9.40
C GLY A 311 12.02 -37.45 -10.85
N LEU A 312 11.11 -36.90 -11.66
CA LEU A 312 10.96 -37.21 -13.08
C LEU A 312 12.00 -36.44 -13.91
N PRO A 313 12.61 -37.07 -14.92
CA PRO A 313 13.34 -36.37 -15.97
C PRO A 313 12.52 -35.25 -16.61
N CYS A 314 13.13 -34.08 -16.79
CA CYS A 314 12.45 -32.97 -17.43
C CYS A 314 13.37 -32.03 -18.19
N VAL A 315 12.78 -31.34 -19.18
CA VAL A 315 13.36 -30.17 -19.86
C VAL A 315 12.43 -28.97 -19.69
N GLY A 316 13.01 -27.83 -19.34
CA GLY A 316 12.33 -26.56 -19.15
C GLY A 316 12.47 -25.64 -20.37
N ILE A 317 11.40 -24.92 -20.72
CA ILE A 317 11.43 -23.83 -21.70
C ILE A 317 11.20 -22.50 -20.97
N GLU A 318 12.26 -21.71 -20.85
CA GLU A 318 12.28 -20.39 -20.22
C GLU A 318 11.67 -19.33 -21.15
N TYR A 319 10.36 -19.12 -21.00
CA TYR A 319 9.65 -17.96 -21.55
C TYR A 319 9.67 -16.76 -20.61
N ASP A 320 9.82 -17.06 -19.32
CA ASP A 320 9.92 -16.15 -18.20
C ASP A 320 11.07 -16.65 -17.31
N PRO A 321 11.93 -15.76 -16.79
CA PRO A 321 13.11 -16.14 -16.00
C PRO A 321 12.80 -17.03 -14.79
N LYS A 322 11.56 -17.09 -14.32
CA LYS A 322 11.15 -17.94 -13.19
C LYS A 322 11.39 -19.44 -13.41
N VAL A 323 11.33 -19.92 -14.66
CA VAL A 323 11.57 -21.35 -14.96
C VAL A 323 13.03 -21.68 -14.70
N ARG A 324 13.94 -20.89 -15.28
CA ARG A 324 15.38 -21.01 -15.06
C ARG A 324 15.75 -20.81 -13.58
N ALA A 325 15.20 -19.79 -12.94
CA ALA A 325 15.46 -19.49 -11.53
C ALA A 325 15.07 -20.63 -10.58
N PHE A 326 14.10 -21.47 -10.95
CA PHE A 326 13.72 -22.65 -10.18
C PHE A 326 14.64 -23.86 -10.45
N MET A 327 15.09 -24.04 -11.69
CA MET A 327 15.95 -25.16 -12.08
C MET A 327 17.43 -24.97 -11.70
N GLU A 328 17.90 -23.72 -11.68
CA GLU A 328 19.30 -23.38 -11.43
C GLU A 328 19.82 -23.83 -10.05
N PRO A 329 19.11 -23.62 -8.93
CA PRO A 329 19.57 -24.08 -7.62
C PRO A 329 19.63 -25.60 -7.50
N MET A 330 18.94 -26.34 -8.36
CA MET A 330 18.98 -27.82 -8.42
C MET A 330 20.09 -28.34 -9.36
N GLY A 331 20.92 -27.46 -9.91
CA GLY A 331 21.97 -27.82 -10.87
C GLY A 331 21.44 -28.22 -12.25
N LEU A 332 20.21 -27.83 -12.61
CA LEU A 332 19.54 -28.26 -13.85
C LEU A 332 19.48 -27.16 -14.93
N VAL A 333 20.32 -26.14 -14.83
CA VAL A 333 20.34 -25.01 -15.78
C VAL A 333 20.58 -25.44 -17.24
N ASP A 334 21.36 -26.49 -17.46
CA ASP A 334 21.66 -27.05 -18.79
C ASP A 334 20.47 -27.76 -19.44
N TYR A 335 19.40 -28.02 -18.67
CA TYR A 335 18.14 -28.60 -19.14
C TYR A 335 17.06 -27.55 -19.29
N CYS A 336 17.42 -26.25 -19.23
CA CYS A 336 16.50 -25.13 -19.36
C CYS A 336 16.88 -24.24 -20.55
N PHE A 337 16.00 -24.16 -21.55
CA PHE A 337 16.26 -23.48 -22.83
C PHE A 337 15.48 -22.18 -22.93
N ASN A 338 16.14 -21.12 -23.37
CA ASN A 338 15.50 -19.83 -23.56
C ASN A 338 14.58 -19.84 -24.80
N LEU A 339 13.32 -19.43 -24.63
CA LEU A 339 12.32 -19.43 -25.70
C LEU A 339 12.75 -18.59 -26.92
N SER A 340 13.46 -17.48 -26.70
CA SER A 340 13.92 -16.59 -27.77
C SER A 340 15.11 -17.13 -28.56
N HIS A 341 15.76 -18.19 -28.07
CA HIS A 341 16.99 -18.75 -28.63
C HIS A 341 16.96 -20.28 -28.65
N LEU A 342 15.87 -20.85 -29.19
CA LEU A 342 15.74 -22.31 -29.30
C LEU A 342 16.65 -22.87 -30.38
N VAL A 343 17.27 -24.00 -30.06
CA VAL A 343 18.01 -24.84 -31.01
C VAL A 343 17.48 -26.27 -30.83
N PRO A 344 16.61 -26.78 -31.74
CA PRO A 344 15.93 -28.06 -31.56
C PRO A 344 16.86 -29.22 -31.25
N ASP A 345 17.97 -29.33 -31.98
CA ASP A 345 18.92 -30.43 -31.80
C ASP A 345 19.53 -30.44 -30.39
N ALA A 346 19.78 -29.27 -29.81
CA ALA A 346 20.27 -29.15 -28.43
C ALA A 346 19.20 -29.54 -27.40
N ILE A 347 17.94 -29.20 -27.67
CA ILE A 347 16.79 -29.60 -26.83
C ILE A 347 16.64 -31.12 -26.85
N VAL A 348 16.72 -31.73 -28.03
CA VAL A 348 16.62 -33.18 -28.24
C VAL A 348 17.78 -33.88 -27.50
N GLU A 349 19.02 -33.43 -27.68
CA GLU A 349 20.19 -33.98 -27.00
C GLU A 349 20.00 -33.99 -25.48
N LYS A 350 19.59 -32.86 -24.89
CA LYS A 350 19.39 -32.76 -23.43
C LYS A 350 18.17 -33.52 -22.95
N ALA A 351 17.08 -33.60 -23.73
CA ALA A 351 15.92 -34.40 -23.38
C ALA A 351 16.27 -35.89 -23.30
N LEU A 352 17.03 -36.41 -24.27
CA LEU A 352 17.51 -37.78 -24.28
C LEU A 352 18.48 -38.05 -23.13
N ALA A 353 19.44 -37.14 -22.89
CA ALA A 353 20.35 -37.24 -21.76
C ALA A 353 19.61 -37.24 -20.41
N ALA A 354 18.57 -36.41 -20.28
CA ALA A 354 17.75 -36.36 -19.08
C ALA A 354 17.00 -37.68 -18.87
N TYR A 355 16.36 -38.21 -19.91
CA TYR A 355 15.63 -39.47 -19.85
C TYR A 355 16.55 -40.67 -19.54
N GLN A 356 17.77 -40.68 -20.08
CA GLN A 356 18.78 -41.71 -19.82
C GLN A 356 19.41 -41.62 -18.42
N ASN A 357 19.29 -40.47 -17.74
CA ASN A 357 19.87 -40.25 -16.41
C ASN A 357 18.80 -39.86 -15.37
N PRO A 358 17.85 -40.76 -15.03
CA PRO A 358 16.84 -40.49 -14.02
C PRO A 358 17.42 -40.31 -12.62
N SER A 359 18.64 -40.81 -12.36
CA SER A 359 19.34 -40.56 -11.09
C SER A 359 19.60 -39.09 -10.83
N LEU A 360 19.93 -38.30 -11.86
CA LEU A 360 20.15 -36.86 -11.71
C LEU A 360 18.91 -36.16 -11.14
N PHE A 361 17.74 -36.45 -11.70
CA PHE A 361 16.47 -35.84 -11.28
C PHE A 361 15.98 -36.35 -9.92
N LYS A 362 16.28 -37.61 -9.57
CA LYS A 362 16.04 -38.11 -8.21
C LYS A 362 16.91 -37.41 -7.17
N HIS A 363 18.16 -37.07 -7.50
CA HIS A 363 19.01 -36.27 -6.61
C HIS A 363 18.49 -34.83 -6.50
N ALA A 364 18.11 -34.20 -7.60
CA ALA A 364 17.49 -32.87 -7.60
C ALA A 364 16.19 -32.85 -6.76
N ALA A 365 15.37 -33.90 -6.83
CA ALA A 365 14.17 -34.05 -5.99
C ALA A 365 14.51 -34.14 -4.49
N ALA A 366 15.55 -34.92 -4.15
CA ALA A 366 16.01 -35.04 -2.78
C ALA A 366 16.58 -33.71 -2.24
N GLU A 367 17.32 -32.98 -3.08
CA GLU A 367 17.83 -31.63 -2.76
C GLU A 367 16.69 -30.63 -2.58
N LEU A 368 15.68 -30.66 -3.45
CA LEU A 368 14.47 -29.85 -3.31
C LEU A 368 13.77 -30.14 -1.99
N ALA A 369 13.61 -31.41 -1.62
CA ALA A 369 13.02 -31.82 -0.35
C ALA A 369 13.84 -31.35 0.86
N ASP A 370 15.17 -31.44 0.80
CA ASP A 370 16.09 -30.99 1.87
C ASP A 370 16.10 -29.46 2.02
N ILE A 371 16.13 -28.71 0.92
CA ILE A 371 15.96 -27.24 0.95
C ILE A 371 14.60 -26.88 1.53
N SER A 372 13.55 -27.59 1.13
CA SER A 372 12.21 -27.35 1.62
C SER A 372 12.09 -27.68 3.11
N ALA A 373 12.80 -28.69 3.62
CA ALA A 373 12.79 -29.04 5.04
C ALA A 373 13.64 -28.08 5.92
N ARG A 374 14.73 -27.54 5.39
CA ARG A 374 15.66 -26.66 6.13
C ARG A 374 15.28 -25.18 6.13
N THR A 375 14.47 -24.75 5.19
CA THR A 375 14.00 -23.36 5.12
C THR A 375 12.88 -23.15 6.13
N SER A 376 12.91 -22.03 6.87
CA SER A 376 11.80 -21.62 7.72
C SER A 376 10.56 -21.45 6.84
N HIS A 377 9.54 -22.30 7.04
CA HIS A 377 8.31 -22.25 6.26
C HIS A 377 7.57 -20.94 6.51
N SER A 378 6.98 -20.37 5.47
CA SER A 378 6.17 -19.15 5.55
C SER A 378 5.01 -19.29 6.54
N ALA A 379 4.48 -20.50 6.74
CA ALA A 379 3.48 -20.78 7.77
C ALA A 379 3.98 -20.51 9.22
N GLN A 380 5.27 -20.67 9.52
CA GLN A 380 5.79 -20.33 10.85
C GLN A 380 5.83 -18.81 11.07
N TYR A 381 6.21 -18.03 10.06
CA TYR A 381 6.11 -16.57 10.14
C TYR A 381 4.66 -16.12 10.30
N ALA A 382 3.72 -16.75 9.59
CA ALA A 382 2.29 -16.52 9.78
C ALA A 382 1.84 -16.82 11.22
N ARG A 383 2.33 -17.91 11.82
CA ARG A 383 2.10 -18.24 13.23
C ARG A 383 2.65 -17.17 14.17
N GLU A 384 3.86 -16.67 13.95
CA GLU A 384 4.49 -15.65 14.81
C GLU A 384 3.70 -14.34 14.84
N ILE A 385 3.20 -13.88 13.68
CA ILE A 385 2.40 -12.66 13.60
C ILE A 385 0.97 -12.84 14.13
N LEU A 386 0.38 -14.05 14.03
CA LEU A 386 -0.96 -14.36 14.55
C LEU A 386 -1.07 -14.24 16.07
N VAL A 387 0.05 -14.34 16.79
CA VAL A 387 0.11 -14.28 18.27
C VAL A 387 0.30 -12.85 18.78
N LYS A 388 0.54 -11.86 17.89
CA LYS A 388 0.68 -10.46 18.31
C LYS A 388 -0.68 -9.84 18.69
N PRO A 389 -0.77 -9.12 19.82
CA PRO A 389 -2.04 -8.51 20.24
C PRO A 389 -2.47 -7.39 19.28
N LYS A 390 -3.77 -7.36 18.95
CA LYS A 390 -4.38 -6.33 18.10
C LYS A 390 -4.38 -5.00 18.86
N ILE A 391 -3.66 -3.99 18.36
CA ILE A 391 -3.71 -2.63 18.88
C ILE A 391 -4.67 -1.84 17.99
N SER A 392 -5.93 -1.67 18.38
CA SER A 392 -6.85 -0.76 17.69
C SER A 392 -7.47 0.23 18.67
N SER A 393 -7.48 1.52 18.32
CA SER A 393 -8.26 2.52 19.04
C SER A 393 -9.67 2.63 18.42
N GLU A 394 -10.69 2.91 19.22
CA GLU A 394 -12.05 3.09 18.70
C GLU A 394 -12.12 4.25 17.69
N LEU A 395 -11.32 5.30 17.89
CA LEU A 395 -11.25 6.45 17.00
C LEU A 395 -10.70 6.10 15.61
N SER A 396 -9.65 5.25 15.55
CA SER A 396 -9.09 4.79 14.28
C SER A 396 -10.08 3.92 13.51
N SER A 397 -10.88 3.09 14.20
CA SER A 397 -11.88 2.24 13.56
C SER A 397 -12.97 3.04 12.83
N LEU A 398 -13.39 4.19 13.38
CA LEU A 398 -14.44 5.03 12.81
C LEU A 398 -13.96 5.83 11.58
N LEU A 399 -12.73 6.35 11.63
CA LEU A 399 -12.11 7.04 10.48
C LEU A 399 -11.81 6.08 9.33
N VAL A 400 -11.38 4.87 9.66
CA VAL A 400 -11.17 3.79 8.70
C VAL A 400 -12.48 3.38 8.04
N ASP A 401 -13.53 3.14 8.82
CA ASP A 401 -14.86 2.81 8.28
C ASP A 401 -15.35 3.93 7.33
N PHE A 402 -15.12 5.20 7.66
CA PHE A 402 -15.45 6.33 6.79
C PHE A 402 -14.63 6.32 5.48
N ALA A 403 -13.31 6.17 5.55
CA ALA A 403 -12.43 6.17 4.39
C ALA A 403 -12.77 5.01 3.44
N VAL A 404 -12.97 3.81 3.99
CA VAL A 404 -13.38 2.62 3.23
C VAL A 404 -14.73 2.83 2.56
N HIS A 405 -15.72 3.41 3.25
CA HIS A 405 -17.02 3.72 2.65
C HIS A 405 -16.93 4.77 1.52
N GLN A 406 -16.07 5.78 1.64
CA GLN A 406 -15.84 6.75 0.56
C GLN A 406 -15.22 6.07 -0.67
N THR A 407 -14.21 5.23 -0.46
CA THR A 407 -13.58 4.46 -1.54
C THR A 407 -14.58 3.52 -2.22
N LEU A 408 -15.42 2.81 -1.46
CA LEU A 408 -16.48 1.98 -2.00
C LEU A 408 -17.47 2.81 -2.83
N ASN A 409 -17.93 3.96 -2.34
CA ASN A 409 -18.86 4.81 -3.08
C ASN A 409 -18.25 5.29 -4.41
N VAL A 410 -16.96 5.64 -4.41
CA VAL A 410 -16.23 5.96 -5.64
C VAL A 410 -16.18 4.75 -6.58
N ALA A 411 -15.86 3.56 -6.07
CA ALA A 411 -15.82 2.32 -6.85
C ALA A 411 -17.19 1.94 -7.45
N HIS A 412 -18.28 2.07 -6.68
CA HIS A 412 -19.66 1.87 -7.16
C HIS A 412 -20.02 2.89 -8.24
N SER A 413 -19.71 4.17 -8.04
CA SER A 413 -19.96 5.21 -9.05
C SER A 413 -19.15 5.00 -10.34
N GLU A 414 -17.95 4.44 -10.25
CA GLU A 414 -17.16 4.03 -11.41
C GLU A 414 -17.75 2.79 -12.09
N GLU A 415 -18.26 1.81 -11.34
CA GLU A 415 -18.95 0.63 -11.89
C GLU A 415 -20.16 1.03 -12.72
N GLU A 416 -20.98 1.94 -12.18
CA GLU A 416 -22.14 2.46 -12.89
C GLU A 416 -21.71 3.22 -14.15
N LYS A 417 -20.63 4.02 -14.11
CA LYS A 417 -20.05 4.65 -15.31
C LYS A 417 -19.57 3.63 -16.33
N VAL A 418 -18.93 2.53 -15.92
CA VAL A 418 -18.47 1.47 -16.83
C VAL A 418 -19.65 0.71 -17.42
N ARG A 419 -20.67 0.36 -16.62
CA ARG A 419 -21.92 -0.25 -17.11
C ARG A 419 -22.66 0.69 -18.06
N LEU A 420 -22.74 1.98 -17.75
CA LEU A 420 -23.27 3.01 -18.64
C LEU A 420 -22.47 3.07 -19.94
N ASN A 421 -21.14 3.08 -19.87
CA ASN A 421 -20.29 3.10 -21.06
C ASN A 421 -20.39 1.81 -21.89
N ASP A 422 -20.52 0.64 -21.27
CA ASP A 422 -20.73 -0.64 -21.95
C ASP A 422 -22.14 -0.70 -22.57
N LEU A 423 -23.16 -0.21 -21.88
CA LEU A 423 -24.51 -0.04 -22.40
C LEU A 423 -24.51 0.96 -23.57
N PHE A 424 -23.83 2.09 -23.44
CA PHE A 424 -23.62 3.06 -24.52
C PHE A 424 -22.87 2.43 -25.70
N ARG A 425 -21.82 1.63 -25.45
CA ARG A 425 -21.09 0.90 -26.51
C ARG A 425 -21.97 -0.14 -27.18
N LYS A 426 -22.81 -0.88 -26.45
CA LYS A 426 -23.75 -1.86 -27.01
C LYS A 426 -24.85 -1.17 -27.83
N VAL A 427 -25.37 -0.05 -27.33
CA VAL A 427 -26.35 0.80 -28.04
C VAL A 427 -25.72 1.45 -29.28
N TRP A 428 -24.45 1.86 -29.20
CA TRP A 428 -23.73 2.51 -30.30
C TRP A 428 -23.16 1.52 -31.33
N ALA A 429 -22.75 0.33 -30.90
CA ALA A 429 -22.41 -0.80 -31.76
C ALA A 429 -23.65 -1.35 -32.50
N GLY A 430 -24.84 -1.03 -31.99
CA GLY A 430 -26.14 -1.25 -32.64
C GLY A 430 -26.47 -0.19 -33.70
N ARG A 431 -25.85 -0.29 -34.88
CA ARG A 431 -26.60 0.04 -36.11
C ARG A 431 -27.68 -1.04 -36.29
N LEU A 432 -28.86 -0.78 -35.72
CA LEU A 432 -30.16 -1.44 -35.95
C LEU A 432 -30.15 -2.99 -35.91
N ASP A 433 -30.17 -3.58 -34.70
CA ASP A 433 -30.78 -4.91 -34.52
C ASP A 433 -32.28 -4.73 -34.18
N PRO A 434 -33.23 -5.23 -35.00
CA PRO A 434 -34.67 -5.14 -34.73
C PRO A 434 -35.14 -5.90 -33.48
N SER A 435 -34.30 -6.75 -32.88
CA SER A 435 -34.63 -7.54 -31.69
C SER A 435 -34.27 -6.87 -30.35
N PHE A 436 -33.63 -5.69 -30.38
CA PHE A 436 -33.22 -4.99 -29.16
C PHE A 436 -34.42 -4.39 -28.40
N ASN A 437 -34.67 -4.88 -27.19
CA ASN A 437 -35.81 -4.47 -26.37
C ASN A 437 -35.49 -3.19 -25.57
N PHE A 438 -35.97 -2.05 -26.08
CA PHE A 438 -35.84 -0.72 -25.44
C PHE A 438 -36.49 -0.62 -24.05
N GLU A 439 -37.48 -1.45 -23.75
CA GLU A 439 -38.23 -1.41 -22.48
C GLU A 439 -37.39 -1.99 -21.33
N HIS A 440 -36.57 -3.00 -21.62
CA HIS A 440 -35.59 -3.55 -20.68
C HIS A 440 -34.48 -2.53 -20.37
N ALA A 441 -33.89 -1.92 -21.40
CA ALA A 441 -32.84 -0.91 -21.23
C ALA A 441 -33.32 0.33 -20.44
N ARG A 442 -34.59 0.73 -20.61
CA ARG A 442 -35.20 1.82 -19.83
C ARG A 442 -35.43 1.43 -18.37
N THR A 443 -35.76 0.17 -18.12
CA THR A 443 -35.91 -0.38 -16.76
C THR A 443 -34.56 -0.45 -16.06
N ASP A 444 -33.51 -0.89 -16.77
CA ASP A 444 -32.14 -0.92 -16.25
C ASP A 444 -31.62 0.49 -15.94
N LEU A 445 -31.88 1.48 -16.81
CA LEU A 445 -31.53 2.88 -16.57
C LEU A 445 -32.25 3.47 -15.35
N GLY A 446 -33.55 3.19 -15.18
CA GLY A 446 -34.30 3.64 -14.00
C GLY A 446 -33.83 2.96 -12.71
N TRP A 447 -33.39 1.71 -12.79
CA TRP A 447 -32.79 1.00 -11.66
C TRP A 447 -31.43 1.59 -11.28
N ILE A 448 -30.57 1.89 -12.26
CA ILE A 448 -29.26 2.56 -12.04
C ILE A 448 -29.48 3.96 -11.44
N GLU A 449 -30.41 4.76 -11.95
CA GLU A 449 -30.75 6.07 -11.38
C GLU A 449 -31.21 5.97 -9.92
N SER A 450 -32.00 4.94 -9.60
CA SER A 450 -32.43 4.68 -8.23
C SER A 450 -31.28 4.27 -7.30
N GLN A 451 -30.28 3.53 -7.79
CA GLN A 451 -29.10 3.16 -7.00
C GLN A 451 -28.19 4.36 -6.76
N LEU A 452 -27.91 5.15 -7.79
CA LEU A 452 -27.16 6.42 -7.69
C LEU A 452 -27.76 7.37 -6.66
N LEU A 453 -29.09 7.53 -6.64
CA LEU A 453 -29.80 8.34 -5.65
C LEU A 453 -29.71 7.77 -4.23
N ALA A 454 -29.76 6.45 -4.08
CA ALA A 454 -29.59 5.78 -2.79
C ALA A 454 -28.15 5.94 -2.27
N ASP A 455 -27.15 5.83 -3.13
CA ASP A 455 -25.72 6.01 -2.82
C ASP A 455 -25.41 7.45 -2.45
N TYR A 456 -25.97 8.42 -3.19
CA TYR A 456 -25.89 9.84 -2.83
C TYR A 456 -26.51 10.12 -1.45
N GLY A 457 -27.66 9.51 -1.14
CA GLY A 457 -28.28 9.59 0.19
C GLY A 457 -27.44 8.97 1.30
N ARG A 458 -26.79 7.82 1.04
CA ARG A 458 -25.84 7.18 1.96
C ARG A 458 -24.61 8.07 2.20
N MET A 459 -24.07 8.66 1.15
CA MET A 459 -22.92 9.57 1.19
C MET A 459 -23.19 10.79 2.08
N GLN A 460 -24.34 11.46 1.89
CA GLN A 460 -24.73 12.61 2.73
C GLN A 460 -24.88 12.24 4.21
N LYS A 461 -25.40 11.04 4.50
CA LYS A 461 -25.56 10.56 5.88
C LYS A 461 -24.21 10.27 6.54
N LEU A 462 -23.26 9.72 5.79
CA LEU A 462 -21.89 9.46 6.24
C LEU A 462 -21.09 10.75 6.42
N GLU A 463 -21.26 11.73 5.54
CA GLU A 463 -20.63 13.05 5.63
C GLU A 463 -21.03 13.79 6.92
N ARG A 464 -22.34 13.79 7.26
CA ARG A 464 -22.82 14.32 8.55
C ARG A 464 -22.21 13.60 9.75
N LYS A 465 -22.02 12.28 9.65
CA LYS A 465 -21.39 11.47 10.70
C LYS A 465 -19.89 11.78 10.80
N ASN A 466 -19.22 12.06 9.68
CA ASN A 466 -17.80 12.42 9.62
C ASN A 466 -17.55 13.79 10.26
N ILE A 467 -18.39 14.79 9.99
CA ILE A 467 -18.32 16.10 10.64
C ILE A 467 -18.43 15.96 12.17
N GLN A 468 -19.34 15.11 12.66
CA GLN A 468 -19.44 14.81 14.10
C GLN A 468 -18.21 14.08 14.65
N LEU A 469 -17.56 13.22 13.86
CA LEU A 469 -16.38 12.46 14.27
C LEU A 469 -15.11 13.30 14.28
N LEU A 470 -14.91 14.17 13.29
CA LEU A 470 -13.82 15.14 13.25
C LEU A 470 -13.87 16.06 14.47
N SER A 471 -15.06 16.56 14.83
CA SER A 471 -15.27 17.33 16.06
C SER A 471 -14.90 16.54 17.34
N ARG A 472 -15.24 15.25 17.41
CA ARG A 472 -14.84 14.38 18.54
C ARG A 472 -13.34 14.08 18.55
N ALA A 473 -12.72 13.94 17.39
CA ALA A 473 -11.30 13.68 17.25
C ALA A 473 -10.46 14.89 17.67
N GLU A 474 -10.85 16.10 17.26
CA GLU A 474 -10.23 17.35 17.73
C GLU A 474 -10.34 17.51 19.25
N THR A 475 -11.49 17.11 19.82
CA THR A 475 -11.71 17.11 21.28
C THR A 475 -10.82 16.07 21.99
N ALA A 476 -10.63 14.90 21.38
CA ALA A 476 -9.78 13.83 21.90
C ALA A 476 -8.29 14.16 21.78
N GLU A 477 -7.86 14.78 20.67
CA GLU A 477 -6.49 15.27 20.44
C GLU A 477 -6.15 16.39 21.42
N SER A 478 -7.07 17.35 21.61
CA SER A 478 -6.95 18.38 22.66
C SER A 478 -6.83 17.77 24.07
N SER A 479 -7.52 16.66 24.32
CA SER A 479 -7.45 15.94 25.60
C SER A 479 -6.14 15.16 25.74
N ARG A 480 -5.62 14.59 24.65
CA ARG A 480 -4.34 13.89 24.58
C ARG A 480 -3.18 14.86 24.81
N ASP A 481 -3.17 16.01 24.15
CA ASP A 481 -2.16 17.06 24.35
C ASP A 481 -2.15 17.57 25.80
N ARG A 482 -3.35 17.72 26.39
CA ARG A 482 -3.48 18.08 27.81
C ARG A 482 -2.93 16.98 28.73
N LEU A 483 -3.14 15.71 28.41
CA LEU A 483 -2.60 14.58 29.17
C LEU A 483 -1.09 14.40 28.98
N GLU A 484 -0.57 14.52 27.76
CA GLU A 484 0.86 14.52 27.46
C GLU A 484 1.59 15.68 28.18
N GLY A 485 0.96 16.86 28.21
CA GLY A 485 1.45 17.99 29.01
C GLY A 485 1.55 17.65 30.50
N ARG A 486 0.52 17.00 31.07
CA ARG A 486 0.54 16.53 32.47
C ARG A 486 1.56 15.43 32.72
N VAL A 487 1.76 14.51 31.77
CA VAL A 487 2.79 13.46 31.87
C VAL A 487 4.18 14.08 31.87
N ARG A 488 4.48 15.03 30.97
CA ARG A 488 5.75 15.77 30.97
C ARG A 488 5.96 16.56 32.26
N GLU A 489 4.91 17.17 32.80
CA GLU A 489 4.96 17.88 34.07
C GLU A 489 5.28 16.92 35.24
N MET A 490 4.65 15.75 35.28
CA MET A 490 4.93 14.70 36.25
C MET A 490 6.34 14.11 36.10
N GLU A 491 6.82 13.90 34.87
CA GLU A 491 8.19 13.42 34.61
C GLU A 491 9.24 14.43 35.06
N ASN A 492 8.98 15.73 34.82
CA ASN A 492 9.83 16.82 35.29
C ASN A 492 9.82 16.90 36.83
N GLN A 493 8.65 16.76 37.47
CA GLN A 493 8.54 16.69 38.93
C GLN A 493 9.27 15.47 39.50
N LEU A 494 9.13 14.30 38.89
CA LEU A 494 9.79 13.07 39.32
C LEU A 494 11.32 13.16 39.14
N SER A 495 11.78 13.78 38.05
CA SER A 495 13.21 14.05 37.80
C SER A 495 13.77 15.03 38.83
N TYR A 496 13.01 16.09 39.15
CA TYR A 496 13.35 17.03 40.21
C TYR A 496 13.42 16.35 41.58
N GLU A 497 12.42 15.55 41.95
CA GLU A 497 12.40 14.78 43.21
C GLU A 497 13.54 13.76 43.29
N LYS A 498 13.89 13.08 42.20
CA LYS A 498 15.08 12.19 42.13
C LYS A 498 16.37 12.95 42.37
N THR A 499 16.50 14.16 41.81
CA THR A 499 17.67 15.03 42.00
C THR A 499 17.76 15.51 43.45
N VAL A 500 16.63 15.96 44.02
CA VAL A 500 16.54 16.37 45.44
C VAL A 500 16.82 15.18 46.38
N ARG A 501 16.36 13.98 46.04
CA ARG A 501 16.64 12.76 46.79
C ARG A 501 18.11 12.37 46.72
N GLN A 502 18.77 12.46 45.55
CA GLN A 502 20.21 12.25 45.44
C GLN A 502 21.02 13.29 46.25
N GLU A 503 20.62 14.56 46.23
CA GLU A 503 21.23 15.59 47.07
C GLU A 503 21.00 15.33 48.56
N ALA A 504 19.82 14.85 48.95
CA ALA A 504 19.48 14.49 50.32
C ALA A 504 20.23 13.24 50.79
N GLU A 505 20.40 12.23 49.94
CA GLU A 505 21.20 11.03 50.19
C GLU A 505 22.69 11.40 50.32
N GLY A 506 23.21 12.29 49.47
CA GLY A 506 24.57 12.82 49.60
C GLY A 506 24.79 13.63 50.89
N LYS A 507 23.80 14.44 51.30
CA LYS A 507 23.81 15.14 52.59
C LYS A 507 23.66 14.17 53.77
N LEU A 508 22.87 13.11 53.64
CA LEU A 508 22.71 12.09 54.67
C LEU A 508 24.02 11.33 54.88
N ASP A 509 24.74 10.98 53.81
CA ASP A 509 26.06 10.37 53.89
C ASP A 509 27.09 11.32 54.52
N GLN A 510 27.02 12.62 54.19
CA GLN A 510 27.85 13.63 54.85
C GLN A 510 27.53 13.74 56.34
N VAL A 511 26.25 13.84 56.72
CA VAL A 511 25.80 13.91 58.11
C VAL A 511 26.11 12.62 58.87
N GLN A 512 26.06 11.46 58.22
CA GLN A 512 26.45 10.17 58.84
C GLN A 512 27.96 10.10 59.08
N ARG A 513 28.79 10.61 58.15
CA ARG A 513 30.24 10.75 58.34
C ARG A 513 30.56 11.74 59.46
N GLU A 514 29.96 12.92 59.44
CA GLU A 514 30.11 13.92 60.49
C GLU A 514 29.62 13.39 61.85
N ARG A 515 28.52 12.62 61.88
CA ARG A 515 28.03 11.95 63.10
C ARG A 515 28.99 10.87 63.59
N TRP A 516 29.65 10.14 62.69
CA TRP A 516 30.64 9.14 63.05
C TRP A 516 31.91 9.80 63.62
N GLU A 517 32.41 10.85 62.97
CA GLU A 517 33.53 11.66 63.48
C GLU A 517 33.18 12.35 64.80
N LEU A 518 31.99 12.92 64.92
CA LEU A 518 31.49 13.51 66.16
C LEU A 518 31.31 12.46 67.25
N LYS A 519 30.89 11.23 66.95
CA LYS A 519 30.86 10.13 67.93
C LYS A 519 32.27 9.73 68.38
N GLU A 520 33.24 9.72 67.48
CA GLU A 520 34.63 9.43 67.80
C GLU A 520 35.23 10.55 68.67
N GLN A 521 34.98 11.81 68.31
CA GLN A 521 35.37 12.98 69.09
C GLN A 521 34.63 13.03 70.43
N LEU A 522 33.33 12.71 70.48
CA LEU A 522 32.54 12.66 71.70
C LEU A 522 33.02 11.54 72.62
N SER A 523 33.39 10.36 72.10
CA SER A 523 34.03 9.29 72.88
C SER A 523 35.38 9.74 73.48
N ARG A 524 36.21 10.42 72.67
CA ARG A 524 37.47 11.03 73.14
C ARG A 524 37.23 12.13 74.17
N ILE A 525 36.18 12.92 74.02
CA ILE A 525 35.77 13.97 74.95
C ILE A 525 35.19 13.35 76.23
N GLU A 526 34.32 12.34 76.16
CA GLU A 526 33.73 11.60 77.29
C GLU A 526 34.79 10.93 78.17
N HIS A 527 35.90 10.51 77.56
CA HIS A 527 37.07 9.98 78.25
C HIS A 527 38.11 11.05 78.64
N SER A 528 37.93 12.29 78.19
CA SER A 528 38.78 13.42 78.58
C SER A 528 38.47 13.91 80.00
N LYS A 529 39.50 14.39 80.70
CA LYS A 529 39.34 14.98 82.04
C LYS A 529 38.37 16.17 82.04
N GLY A 530 38.28 16.94 80.95
CA GLY A 530 37.41 18.12 80.83
C GLY A 530 35.90 17.79 80.77
N PHE A 531 35.51 16.71 80.09
CA PHE A 531 34.09 16.31 80.06
C PHE A 531 33.64 15.68 81.37
N ARG A 532 34.52 14.95 82.08
CA ARG A 532 34.23 14.49 83.45
C ARG A 532 33.95 15.68 84.40
N ILE A 533 34.64 16.81 84.20
CA ILE A 533 34.41 18.06 84.94
C ILE A 533 33.10 18.73 84.49
N LEU A 534 32.78 18.73 83.19
CA LEU A 534 31.53 19.28 82.65
C LEU A 534 30.30 18.46 83.07
N LEU A 535 30.42 17.13 83.13
CA LEU A 535 29.39 16.20 83.60
C LEU A 535 29.15 16.36 85.12
N PHE A 536 30.20 16.71 85.87
CA PHE A 536 30.07 17.13 87.27
C PHE A 536 29.29 18.45 87.37
N PHE A 537 29.60 19.46 86.53
CA PHE A 537 28.85 20.73 86.46
C PHE A 537 27.41 20.57 85.97
N TRP A 538 27.14 19.61 85.08
CA TRP A 538 25.81 19.33 84.58
C TRP A 538 24.97 18.55 85.61
N LYS A 539 25.55 17.57 86.32
CA LYS A 539 24.93 16.96 87.52
C LYS A 539 24.69 17.99 88.63
N PHE A 540 25.57 18.98 88.77
CA PHE A 540 25.41 20.09 89.70
C PHE A 540 24.27 21.04 89.30
N LEU A 541 24.19 21.45 88.02
CA LEU A 541 23.10 22.27 87.48
C LEU A 541 21.75 21.54 87.44
N TRP A 542 21.75 20.22 87.25
CA TRP A 542 20.55 19.38 87.37
C TRP A 542 20.05 19.32 88.82
N ARG A 543 20.97 19.34 89.80
CA ARG A 543 20.67 19.49 91.23
C ARG A 543 20.07 20.85 91.60
N ILE A 544 20.26 21.89 90.77
CA ILE A 544 19.71 23.25 90.96
C ILE A 544 18.28 23.37 90.38
N ARG A 545 17.83 22.41 89.56
CA ARG A 545 16.48 22.43 88.95
C ARG A 545 15.41 21.67 89.76
N ASP A 546 15.80 20.99 90.84
CA ASP A 546 14.87 20.26 91.73
C ASP A 546 15.06 20.69 93.21
N PRO A 547 14.13 21.49 93.79
CA PRO A 547 14.17 21.92 95.20
C PRO A 547 13.63 20.88 96.20
N LYS A 548 13.80 19.58 95.93
CA LYS A 548 13.71 18.51 96.96
C LYS A 548 14.97 17.65 97.02
N GLN A 549 16.13 18.28 97.17
CA GLN A 549 17.18 17.79 98.06
C GLN A 549 17.98 18.98 98.58
N THR A 550 18.11 19.03 99.90
CA THR A 550 18.69 20.08 100.75
C THR A 550 20.21 20.28 100.58
N MET A 551 20.62 21.53 100.81
CA MET A 551 21.90 22.06 101.34
C MET A 551 22.95 22.69 100.38
N ILE A 552 23.04 24.00 100.61
CA ILE A 552 23.95 25.12 100.24
C ILE A 552 25.46 24.78 100.36
N ASP A 553 26.31 25.20 99.41
CA ASP A 553 27.10 26.46 99.49
C ASP A 553 28.00 26.67 98.24
N THR A 554 27.72 27.77 97.54
CA THR A 554 28.50 28.34 96.43
C THR A 554 29.47 29.37 96.99
N LYS A 555 30.74 29.02 97.17
CA LYS A 555 31.75 30.01 97.59
C LYS A 555 33.18 29.87 97.07
N SER A 556 33.51 28.94 96.17
CA SER A 556 34.92 28.77 95.76
C SER A 556 35.35 29.24 94.36
N ASP A 557 34.54 29.25 93.29
CA ASP A 557 35.19 29.24 91.94
C ASP A 557 34.61 30.20 90.88
N LEU A 558 34.39 31.46 91.26
CA LEU A 558 34.22 32.60 90.33
C LEU A 558 35.45 33.53 90.28
N SER A 559 36.64 33.05 90.65
CA SER A 559 37.87 33.86 90.73
C SER A 559 38.89 33.66 89.60
N THR A 560 38.50 33.12 88.44
CA THR A 560 39.41 33.00 87.27
C THR A 560 38.83 33.61 85.99
N ALA A 561 38.07 34.68 86.17
CA ALA A 561 37.66 35.63 85.12
C ALA A 561 38.85 36.07 84.24
N GLY A 562 38.61 36.26 82.92
CA GLY A 562 39.63 36.79 82.03
C GLY A 562 39.21 37.25 80.62
N LEU A 563 38.29 38.23 80.51
CA LEU A 563 38.20 39.25 79.42
C LEU A 563 37.68 38.82 78.02
N ARG A 564 37.30 39.70 77.04
CA ARG A 564 36.39 40.88 76.88
C ARG A 564 36.19 41.16 75.35
N PHE A 565 35.21 42.02 74.99
CA PHE A 565 34.51 42.30 73.70
C PHE A 565 35.24 42.97 72.48
N GLY A 566 34.61 42.91 71.28
CA GLY A 566 34.63 43.93 70.19
C GLY A 566 34.02 43.45 68.85
N GLU A 567 32.84 43.90 68.40
CA GLU A 567 32.44 45.02 67.48
C GLU A 567 32.45 44.80 65.94
N LYS A 568 31.22 44.79 65.38
CA LYS A 568 30.68 45.43 64.15
C LYS A 568 31.11 45.04 62.70
N THR A 569 30.17 44.30 62.08
CA THR A 569 29.33 44.61 60.88
C THR A 569 29.87 44.90 59.47
N LYS A 570 29.08 44.37 58.51
CA LYS A 570 28.52 44.95 57.24
C LYS A 570 29.05 44.33 55.94
N GLY A 571 28.14 43.68 55.20
CA GLY A 571 28.24 43.57 53.74
C GLY A 571 27.85 42.24 53.09
N LEU A 572 26.60 41.76 53.25
CA LEU A 572 26.09 40.69 52.37
C LEU A 572 24.61 40.80 51.97
N ARG A 573 23.92 41.86 52.41
CA ARG A 573 22.53 42.17 51.97
C ARG A 573 22.45 43.07 50.72
N LYS A 574 23.58 43.60 50.22
CA LYS A 574 23.62 44.46 49.02
C LYS A 574 23.85 43.71 47.70
N ARG A 575 24.21 42.42 47.72
CA ARG A 575 24.45 41.62 46.49
C ARG A 575 23.27 40.78 46.01
N ILE A 576 22.24 40.59 46.84
CA ILE A 576 21.06 39.76 46.50
C ILE A 576 19.93 40.61 45.89
N PHE A 577 19.90 41.92 46.14
CA PHE A 577 18.86 42.82 45.63
C PHE A 577 19.12 43.36 44.21
N ASP A 578 20.36 43.29 43.71
CA ASP A 578 20.73 43.82 42.39
C ASP A 578 20.58 42.78 41.26
N VAL A 579 20.41 41.50 41.57
CA VAL A 579 20.16 40.45 40.55
C VAL A 579 18.67 40.33 40.22
N LEU A 580 17.79 40.61 41.18
CA LEU A 580 16.33 40.52 41.02
C LEU A 580 15.69 41.70 40.28
N LYS A 581 16.47 42.74 39.92
CA LYS A 581 16.01 43.88 39.12
C LYS A 581 16.21 43.73 37.60
N ARG A 582 16.69 42.56 37.13
CA ARG A 582 17.13 42.39 35.73
C ARG A 582 16.36 41.42 34.85
N ILE A 583 15.26 40.79 35.31
CA ILE A 583 14.56 39.79 34.47
C ILE A 583 13.03 39.93 34.56
N LEU A 584 12.49 41.09 34.17
CA LEU A 584 11.06 41.30 33.85
C LEU A 584 10.85 42.74 33.30
N PRO A 585 9.85 43.06 32.45
CA PRO A 585 9.65 42.74 31.00
C PRO A 585 9.32 44.03 30.16
N ILE A 586 9.16 43.96 28.81
CA ILE A 586 8.69 45.14 28.00
C ILE A 586 7.57 44.85 26.97
N GLY A 587 7.24 43.60 26.60
CA GLY A 587 6.31 43.33 25.48
C GLY A 587 4.80 43.33 25.79
N LEU A 588 4.37 43.35 27.05
CA LEU A 588 2.95 43.27 27.42
C LEU A 588 2.49 44.62 27.97
N LYS A 589 2.01 45.50 27.08
CA LYS A 589 0.98 46.54 27.34
C LYS A 589 0.87 47.47 26.12
N HIS A 590 0.20 47.01 25.07
CA HIS A 590 -0.57 47.82 24.11
C HIS A 590 -1.66 46.90 23.55
N LEU A 591 -2.86 46.89 24.13
CA LEU A 591 -4.09 47.31 23.45
C LEU A 591 -5.31 47.06 24.37
N ILE A 592 -6.17 48.07 24.42
CA ILE A 592 -7.38 48.22 25.22
C ILE A 592 -8.55 48.25 24.23
N PHE A 593 -9.60 47.48 24.54
CA PHE A 593 -11.04 47.71 24.28
C PHE A 593 -11.71 47.42 22.90
N VAL A 594 -12.78 46.60 23.03
CA VAL A 594 -14.16 46.67 22.47
C VAL A 594 -14.52 45.98 21.15
N VAL A 595 -15.15 44.80 21.32
CA VAL A 595 -16.38 44.16 20.76
C VAL A 595 -16.80 44.32 19.28
N ASP A 596 -17.28 43.17 18.76
CA ASP A 596 -18.01 42.83 17.51
C ASP A 596 -17.16 42.74 16.23
N VAL A 597 -17.12 41.63 15.44
CA VAL A 597 -18.24 40.84 14.89
C VAL A 597 -17.84 39.35 14.61
N HIS A 598 -18.72 38.41 14.97
CA HIS A 598 -19.03 37.02 14.50
C HIS A 598 -18.05 35.82 14.35
N HIS A 599 -18.60 34.68 14.79
CA HIS A 599 -18.44 33.28 14.35
C HIS A 599 -17.87 33.04 12.94
N LEU A 600 -16.94 32.08 12.84
CA LEU A 600 -16.78 31.24 11.65
C LEU A 600 -17.19 29.81 12.02
N ASP A 601 -18.49 29.60 12.14
CA ASP A 601 -19.07 28.34 11.69
C ASP A 601 -18.88 28.31 10.17
N LEU A 602 -18.25 27.26 9.62
CA LEU A 602 -18.37 26.98 8.18
C LEU A 602 -19.77 26.40 7.94
N GLU A 603 -20.77 27.26 8.03
CA GLU A 603 -22.02 27.06 7.29
C GLU A 603 -21.66 27.11 5.79
N ASP A 604 -22.08 26.10 5.04
CA ASP A 604 -22.08 26.18 3.58
C ASP A 604 -23.03 27.31 3.17
N ARG A 605 -22.44 28.48 2.94
CA ARG A 605 -23.10 29.67 2.40
C ARG A 605 -22.82 29.83 0.90
N SER A 606 -22.34 28.78 0.23
CA SER A 606 -22.06 28.85 -1.20
C SER A 606 -23.37 29.02 -1.97
N SER A 607 -23.48 30.13 -2.69
CA SER A 607 -24.61 30.38 -3.60
C SER A 607 -24.15 30.12 -5.03
N VAL A 608 -24.61 29.02 -5.62
CA VAL A 608 -24.27 28.67 -7.01
C VAL A 608 -25.37 29.20 -7.94
N VAL A 609 -25.01 30.09 -8.86
CA VAL A 609 -25.91 30.66 -9.85
C VAL A 609 -25.63 30.10 -11.24
N LEU A 610 -26.64 29.51 -11.89
CA LEU A 610 -26.51 29.00 -13.25
C LEU A 610 -26.69 30.12 -14.28
N TYR A 611 -25.62 30.48 -14.98
CA TYR A 611 -25.70 31.40 -16.12
C TYR A 611 -25.90 30.62 -17.43
N THR A 612 -27.07 30.75 -18.07
CA THR A 612 -27.39 30.06 -19.33
C THR A 612 -28.43 30.81 -20.17
N GLN A 613 -28.35 30.69 -21.49
CA GLN A 613 -29.42 31.09 -22.41
C GLN A 613 -30.41 29.95 -22.69
N ASP A 614 -30.01 28.71 -22.39
CA ASP A 614 -30.81 27.52 -22.62
C ASP A 614 -31.73 27.27 -21.43
N ASP A 615 -33.01 27.58 -21.62
CA ASP A 615 -34.03 27.41 -20.60
C ASP A 615 -34.26 25.91 -20.26
N GLY A 616 -33.86 24.98 -21.13
CA GLY A 616 -33.91 23.52 -20.92
C GLY A 616 -32.70 22.92 -20.20
N LEU A 617 -31.59 23.65 -20.06
CA LEU A 617 -30.40 23.20 -19.34
C LEU A 617 -30.63 23.24 -17.82
N PHE A 618 -30.77 22.08 -17.19
CA PHE A 618 -31.17 21.89 -15.78
C PHE A 618 -32.53 22.53 -15.43
N PRO A 619 -33.66 21.97 -15.94
CA PRO A 619 -34.97 22.63 -15.95
C PRO A 619 -35.62 22.85 -14.56
N GLY A 620 -34.95 22.49 -13.47
CA GLY A 620 -35.39 22.75 -12.09
C GLY A 620 -34.40 23.53 -11.22
N TYR A 621 -33.23 23.91 -11.75
CA TYR A 621 -32.19 24.55 -10.95
C TYR A 621 -32.43 26.07 -10.82
N GLN A 622 -32.42 26.55 -9.58
CA GLN A 622 -32.47 27.97 -9.22
C GLN A 622 -31.44 28.22 -8.10
N PRO A 623 -30.77 29.38 -8.07
CA PRO A 623 -30.97 30.55 -8.94
C PRO A 623 -30.29 30.43 -10.32
N ARG A 624 -30.94 30.94 -11.37
CA ARG A 624 -30.37 31.04 -12.74
C ARG A 624 -30.49 32.44 -13.34
N LYS A 625 -29.50 32.87 -14.14
CA LYS A 625 -29.44 34.19 -14.80
C LYS A 625 -29.12 34.04 -16.30
N LYS A 626 -29.56 34.99 -17.15
CA LYS A 626 -29.22 35.02 -18.60
C LYS A 626 -28.02 35.93 -18.86
N PHE A 627 -27.20 35.60 -19.86
CA PHE A 627 -26.09 36.45 -20.30
C PHE A 627 -26.68 37.70 -21.00
N GLY A 628 -26.50 38.91 -20.44
CA GLY A 628 -26.96 40.16 -21.10
C GLY A 628 -27.48 41.28 -20.20
N GLN A 629 -27.59 41.09 -18.87
CA GLN A 629 -28.02 42.14 -17.94
C GLN A 629 -26.86 42.88 -17.24
N VAL A 630 -25.73 43.11 -17.92
CA VAL A 630 -24.52 43.59 -17.23
C VAL A 630 -24.01 44.88 -17.83
N GLY A 631 -24.40 46.01 -17.22
CA GLY A 631 -23.59 47.22 -17.17
C GLY A 631 -22.75 47.14 -15.90
N GLY A 632 -21.48 46.76 -16.03
CA GLY A 632 -20.57 46.56 -14.90
C GLY A 632 -19.21 47.18 -15.17
N ASN A 633 -18.43 47.41 -14.10
CA ASN A 633 -17.09 47.97 -14.21
C ASN A 633 -16.16 47.01 -14.98
N PRO A 634 -15.27 47.53 -15.84
CA PRO A 634 -14.31 46.70 -16.55
C PRO A 634 -13.39 45.96 -15.56
N VAL A 635 -13.41 44.63 -15.61
CA VAL A 635 -12.52 43.77 -14.81
C VAL A 635 -11.26 43.43 -15.59
N LYS A 636 -10.13 43.37 -14.89
CA LYS A 636 -8.83 42.99 -15.46
C LYS A 636 -8.56 41.50 -15.22
N VAL A 637 -8.14 40.79 -16.26
CA VAL A 637 -7.96 39.33 -16.23
C VAL A 637 -6.63 38.88 -16.81
N THR A 638 -5.94 38.00 -16.08
CA THR A 638 -4.77 37.27 -16.57
C THR A 638 -5.20 35.86 -17.01
N LEU A 639 -4.90 35.50 -18.27
CA LEU A 639 -5.06 34.15 -18.76
C LEU A 639 -3.81 33.33 -18.48
N VAL A 640 -3.92 32.27 -17.68
CA VAL A 640 -2.84 31.33 -17.41
C VAL A 640 -3.07 30.05 -18.21
N THR A 641 -2.07 29.64 -18.98
CA THR A 641 -2.09 28.35 -19.67
C THR A 641 -0.72 27.69 -19.67
N THR A 642 -0.68 26.39 -19.95
CA THR A 642 0.56 25.61 -20.01
C THR A 642 0.59 24.80 -21.29
N VAL A 643 1.76 24.62 -21.88
CA VAL A 643 1.92 23.90 -23.15
C VAL A 643 3.07 22.89 -23.10
N LYS A 644 2.92 21.77 -23.81
CA LYS A 644 4.03 20.86 -24.14
C LYS A 644 3.68 20.10 -25.42
N ASN A 645 4.51 20.23 -26.45
CA ASN A 645 4.39 19.48 -27.72
C ASN A 645 3.00 19.57 -28.39
N GLU A 646 2.54 20.79 -28.67
CA GLU A 646 1.23 21.09 -29.27
C GLU A 646 1.38 21.76 -30.65
N ALA A 647 2.42 21.42 -31.43
CA ALA A 647 2.72 22.13 -32.67
C ALA A 647 1.55 22.15 -33.67
N ASP A 648 0.75 21.07 -33.72
CA ASP A 648 -0.41 20.94 -34.61
C ASP A 648 -1.58 21.86 -34.20
N ASN A 649 -1.70 22.19 -32.92
CA ASN A 649 -2.80 22.98 -32.36
C ASN A 649 -2.40 24.43 -32.05
N ALA A 650 -1.11 24.70 -31.84
CA ALA A 650 -0.62 25.97 -31.32
C ALA A 650 -1.06 27.17 -32.15
N GLN A 651 -0.98 27.08 -33.47
CA GLN A 651 -1.39 28.17 -34.35
C GLN A 651 -2.89 28.46 -34.21
N ARG A 652 -3.73 27.42 -34.24
CA ARG A 652 -5.18 27.56 -34.11
C ARG A 652 -5.57 28.13 -32.76
N TRP A 653 -5.00 27.61 -31.67
CA TRP A 653 -5.32 28.05 -30.31
C TRP A 653 -4.98 29.54 -30.10
N LEU A 654 -3.82 29.99 -30.62
CA LEU A 654 -3.40 31.39 -30.54
C LEU A 654 -4.32 32.30 -31.38
N GLU A 655 -4.76 31.85 -32.55
CA GLU A 655 -5.75 32.55 -33.36
C GLU A 655 -7.12 32.61 -32.67
N ASP A 656 -7.58 31.52 -32.05
CA ASP A 656 -8.83 31.47 -31.29
C ASP A 656 -8.79 32.44 -30.09
N LEU A 657 -7.62 32.59 -29.47
CA LEU A 657 -7.38 33.54 -28.38
C LEU A 657 -7.45 35.00 -28.87
N GLU A 658 -6.88 35.31 -30.03
CA GLU A 658 -6.92 36.65 -30.62
C GLU A 658 -8.30 37.03 -31.15
N ARG A 659 -9.15 36.05 -31.43
CA ARG A 659 -10.55 36.23 -31.84
C ARG A 659 -11.53 36.37 -30.68
N GLN A 660 -11.08 36.30 -29.43
CA GLN A 660 -11.99 36.47 -28.30
C GLN A 660 -12.66 37.85 -28.35
N THR A 661 -13.98 37.89 -28.20
CA THR A 661 -14.78 39.13 -28.12
C THR A 661 -14.32 40.02 -26.97
N ARG A 662 -13.79 39.39 -25.91
CA ARG A 662 -12.99 40.00 -24.85
C ARG A 662 -11.62 39.35 -24.82
N LEU A 663 -10.58 40.09 -25.21
CA LEU A 663 -9.19 39.66 -25.08
C LEU A 663 -8.76 39.61 -23.61
N PRO A 664 -7.80 38.76 -23.19
CA PRO A 664 -7.18 38.87 -21.87
C PRO A 664 -6.31 40.12 -21.76
N ASP A 665 -6.14 40.67 -20.56
CA ASP A 665 -5.25 41.81 -20.32
C ASP A 665 -3.78 41.40 -20.21
N GLU A 666 -3.54 40.15 -19.83
CA GLU A 666 -2.23 39.52 -19.73
C GLU A 666 -2.39 38.02 -20.03
N VAL A 667 -1.39 37.41 -20.68
CA VAL A 667 -1.32 35.97 -20.87
C VAL A 667 -0.02 35.46 -20.28
N VAL A 668 -0.09 34.52 -19.34
CA VAL A 668 1.08 33.83 -18.80
C VAL A 668 1.08 32.40 -19.33
N LEU A 669 2.06 32.08 -20.18
CA LEU A 669 2.17 30.83 -20.91
C LEU A 669 3.41 30.06 -20.44
N LEU A 670 3.20 28.91 -19.79
CA LEU A 670 4.27 28.11 -19.21
C LEU A 670 4.53 26.87 -20.06
N GLU A 671 5.71 26.79 -20.67
CA GLU A 671 6.09 25.63 -21.49
C GLU A 671 6.83 24.57 -20.67
N GLY A 672 6.54 23.30 -20.95
CA GLY A 672 6.93 22.13 -20.19
C GLY A 672 8.08 21.29 -20.73
N GLY A 673 9.00 21.91 -21.47
CA GLY A 673 10.05 21.23 -22.23
C GLY A 673 9.53 20.73 -23.57
N CYS A 674 9.06 21.64 -24.42
CA CYS A 674 8.69 21.29 -25.79
C CYS A 674 9.91 20.80 -26.58
N SER A 675 9.75 19.67 -27.29
CA SER A 675 10.74 19.06 -28.17
C SER A 675 10.39 19.21 -29.65
N ASP A 676 9.23 19.76 -29.96
CA ASP A 676 8.73 20.01 -31.32
C ASP A 676 8.73 21.51 -31.65
N ARG A 677 8.06 21.88 -32.75
CA ARG A 677 8.00 23.27 -33.25
C ARG A 677 7.02 24.18 -32.47
N THR A 678 6.44 23.72 -31.36
CA THR A 678 5.47 24.51 -30.57
C THR A 678 6.02 25.86 -30.14
N LEU A 679 7.27 25.90 -29.66
CA LEU A 679 7.88 27.15 -29.20
C LEU A 679 8.15 28.13 -30.33
N GLU A 680 8.56 27.62 -31.50
CA GLU A 680 8.76 28.44 -32.69
C GLU A 680 7.46 29.15 -33.09
N ILE A 681 6.34 28.42 -33.06
CA ILE A 681 5.01 28.94 -33.40
C ILE A 681 4.57 30.02 -32.40
N ILE A 682 4.67 29.74 -31.09
CA ILE A 682 4.28 30.70 -30.04
C ILE A 682 5.14 31.96 -30.10
N GLN A 683 6.46 31.83 -30.30
CA GLN A 683 7.37 32.96 -30.41
C GLN A 683 7.08 33.82 -31.65
N ALA A 684 6.85 33.19 -32.80
CA ALA A 684 6.50 33.89 -34.04
C ALA A 684 5.17 34.65 -33.93
N PHE A 685 4.19 34.07 -33.22
CA PHE A 685 2.91 34.71 -32.94
C PHE A 685 3.07 35.90 -31.96
N THR A 686 3.80 35.71 -30.87
CA THR A 686 4.02 36.75 -29.83
C THR A 686 4.68 38.01 -30.41
N GLN A 687 5.51 37.88 -31.45
CA GLN A 687 6.12 39.03 -32.14
C GLN A 687 5.12 39.88 -32.94
N LYS A 688 3.98 39.32 -33.34
CA LYS A 688 3.00 39.96 -34.22
C LYS A 688 1.70 40.33 -33.51
N SER A 689 1.37 39.62 -32.43
CA SER A 689 0.13 39.79 -31.69
C SER A 689 0.14 41.07 -30.84
N PRO A 690 -0.99 41.78 -30.73
CA PRO A 690 -1.14 42.87 -29.77
C PRO A 690 -1.30 42.38 -28.32
N LEU A 691 -1.42 41.06 -28.09
CA LEU A 691 -1.56 40.47 -26.75
C LEU A 691 -0.24 40.49 -25.97
N GLN A 692 -0.31 40.85 -24.69
CA GLN A 692 0.82 40.76 -23.78
C GLN A 692 1.03 39.30 -23.32
N ILE A 693 1.79 38.52 -24.10
CA ILE A 693 2.10 37.11 -23.79
C ILE A 693 3.48 36.99 -23.13
N GLN A 694 3.48 36.54 -21.87
CA GLN A 694 4.68 36.16 -21.14
C GLN A 694 4.92 34.65 -21.28
N LEU A 695 5.84 34.28 -22.15
CA LEU A 695 6.28 32.89 -22.33
C LEU A 695 7.42 32.56 -21.35
N LEU A 696 7.24 31.56 -20.49
CA LEU A 696 8.30 31.06 -19.59
C LEU A 696 8.56 29.56 -19.74
N SER A 697 9.85 29.22 -19.72
CA SER A 697 10.37 27.86 -19.81
C SER A 697 10.55 27.20 -18.44
N LYS A 698 9.89 26.04 -18.23
CA LYS A 698 10.05 25.18 -17.05
C LYS A 698 10.06 23.70 -17.44
N PRO A 699 11.10 23.23 -18.16
CA PRO A 699 11.24 21.81 -18.52
C PRO A 699 11.31 20.93 -17.27
N GLY A 700 10.84 19.68 -17.40
CA GLY A 700 10.90 18.69 -16.32
C GLY A 700 9.86 18.87 -15.20
N THR A 701 8.94 19.83 -15.32
CA THR A 701 7.84 20.03 -14.35
C THR A 701 6.53 19.38 -14.83
N ASN A 702 5.59 19.12 -13.93
CA ASN A 702 4.24 18.68 -14.32
C ASN A 702 3.31 19.88 -14.55
N ILE A 703 2.10 19.62 -15.07
CA ILE A 703 1.11 20.68 -15.40
C ILE A 703 0.67 21.48 -14.16
N ALA A 704 0.48 20.82 -13.01
CA ALA A 704 0.04 21.48 -11.77
C ALA A 704 1.09 22.47 -11.24
N THR A 705 2.37 22.09 -11.23
CA THR A 705 3.48 22.97 -10.87
C THR A 705 3.52 24.21 -11.76
N ARG A 706 3.33 24.05 -13.08
CA ARG A 706 3.31 25.17 -14.03
C ARG A 706 2.09 26.06 -13.86
N ARG A 707 0.90 25.50 -13.64
CA ARG A 707 -0.31 26.27 -13.35
C ARG A 707 -0.17 27.10 -12.08
N ASN A 708 0.34 26.52 -10.99
CA ASN A 708 0.59 27.24 -9.74
C ASN A 708 1.61 28.37 -9.95
N LEU A 709 2.68 28.13 -10.72
CA LEU A 709 3.64 29.18 -11.06
C LEU A 709 2.97 30.30 -11.88
N GLY A 710 2.13 29.96 -12.86
CA GLY A 710 1.38 30.95 -13.64
C GLY A 710 0.46 31.81 -12.79
N VAL A 711 -0.23 31.21 -11.81
CA VAL A 711 -1.04 31.94 -10.82
C VAL A 711 -0.17 32.91 -10.01
N THR A 712 1.02 32.51 -9.56
CA THR A 712 1.92 33.41 -8.81
C THR A 712 2.51 34.55 -9.64
N LEU A 713 2.53 34.40 -10.96
CA LEU A 713 3.02 35.42 -11.90
C LEU A 713 1.93 36.34 -12.42
N ALA A 714 0.65 36.02 -12.17
CA ALA A 714 -0.47 36.82 -12.65
C ALA A 714 -0.48 38.20 -12.01
N SER A 715 -0.60 39.23 -12.85
CA SER A 715 -0.60 40.64 -12.44
C SER A 715 -1.99 41.16 -12.08
N HIS A 716 -3.05 40.44 -12.46
CA HIS A 716 -4.44 40.87 -12.31
C HIS A 716 -5.21 40.01 -11.30
N PRO A 717 -6.24 40.59 -10.64
CA PRO A 717 -6.99 39.90 -9.59
C PRO A 717 -7.84 38.73 -10.09
N LEU A 718 -8.28 38.76 -11.35
CA LEU A 718 -8.99 37.63 -11.96
C LEU A 718 -8.03 36.78 -12.77
N ILE A 719 -8.08 35.47 -12.54
CA ILE A 719 -7.28 34.48 -13.27
C ILE A 719 -8.22 33.59 -14.06
N ALA A 720 -8.08 33.62 -15.38
CA ALA A 720 -8.72 32.67 -16.28
C ALA A 720 -7.75 31.53 -16.59
N MET A 721 -8.25 30.30 -16.70
CA MET A 721 -7.43 29.14 -17.03
C MET A 721 -8.09 28.34 -18.15
N THR A 722 -7.28 27.89 -19.11
CA THR A 722 -7.71 26.98 -20.17
C THR A 722 -6.54 26.10 -20.60
N ASP A 723 -6.85 24.94 -21.15
CA ASP A 723 -5.86 24.05 -21.75
C ASP A 723 -5.52 24.47 -23.18
N PHE A 724 -4.25 24.32 -23.53
CA PHE A 724 -3.68 24.71 -24.82
C PHE A 724 -4.18 23.83 -25.99
N GLY A 725 -4.71 22.64 -25.68
CA GLY A 725 -5.33 21.73 -26.66
C GLY A 725 -6.83 21.98 -26.92
N CYS A 726 -7.46 22.95 -26.25
CA CYS A 726 -8.88 23.24 -26.42
C CYS A 726 -9.17 24.12 -27.65
N THR A 727 -10.41 24.11 -28.14
CA THR A 727 -10.91 25.14 -29.06
C THR A 727 -11.63 26.20 -28.25
N LEU A 728 -11.16 27.45 -28.29
CA LEU A 728 -11.82 28.55 -27.59
C LEU A 728 -12.95 29.08 -28.47
N LYS A 729 -14.19 29.04 -27.99
CA LYS A 729 -15.29 29.77 -28.65
C LYS A 729 -15.02 31.27 -28.58
N GLU A 730 -15.40 32.01 -29.61
CA GLU A 730 -15.11 33.46 -29.72
C GLU A 730 -15.60 34.28 -28.50
N ASP A 731 -16.65 33.82 -27.82
CA ASP A 731 -17.22 34.51 -26.64
C ASP A 731 -16.87 33.84 -25.29
N TRP A 732 -15.89 32.94 -25.26
CA TRP A 732 -15.56 32.15 -24.06
C TRP A 732 -15.09 33.03 -22.90
N LEU A 733 -14.06 33.85 -23.10
CA LEU A 733 -13.52 34.66 -22.00
C LEU A 733 -14.54 35.69 -21.53
N GLU A 734 -15.30 36.29 -22.45
CA GLU A 734 -16.42 37.19 -22.12
C GLU A 734 -17.43 36.50 -21.19
N LYS A 735 -17.88 35.29 -21.53
CA LYS A 735 -18.83 34.54 -20.69
C LYS A 735 -18.27 34.19 -19.32
N MET A 736 -16.97 33.91 -19.22
CA MET A 736 -16.31 33.61 -17.94
C MET A 736 -16.20 34.85 -17.03
N ILE A 737 -16.09 36.05 -17.58
CA ILE A 737 -15.98 37.29 -16.78
C ILE A 737 -17.32 37.93 -16.45
N VAL A 738 -18.36 37.68 -17.25
CA VAL A 738 -19.70 38.28 -17.08
C VAL A 738 -20.26 38.12 -15.65
N PRO A 739 -20.15 36.94 -14.99
CA PRO A 739 -20.62 36.80 -13.61
C PRO A 739 -19.92 37.75 -12.63
N PHE A 740 -18.60 37.91 -12.73
CA PHE A 740 -17.83 38.85 -11.90
C PHE A 740 -18.20 40.32 -12.14
N MET A 741 -18.65 40.67 -13.35
CA MET A 741 -19.14 42.02 -13.65
C MET A 741 -20.58 42.23 -13.18
N ALA A 742 -21.38 41.17 -13.15
CA ALA A 742 -22.79 41.22 -12.75
C ALA A 742 -22.97 41.23 -11.24
N ASP A 743 -22.06 40.57 -10.52
CA ASP A 743 -22.17 40.31 -9.10
C ASP A 743 -20.76 40.40 -8.47
N PRO A 744 -20.46 41.51 -7.77
CA PRO A 744 -19.16 41.74 -7.14
C PRO A 744 -18.77 40.68 -6.09
N ASP A 745 -19.74 39.92 -5.58
CA ASP A 745 -19.52 38.85 -4.60
C ASP A 745 -19.19 37.51 -5.27
N THR A 746 -19.09 37.46 -6.60
CA THR A 746 -18.67 36.25 -7.32
C THR A 746 -17.21 35.91 -7.01
N GLU A 747 -16.97 34.75 -6.39
CA GLU A 747 -15.61 34.28 -6.08
C GLU A 747 -15.03 33.36 -7.17
N VAL A 748 -15.85 32.50 -7.76
CA VAL A 748 -15.41 31.48 -8.74
C VAL A 748 -16.43 31.33 -9.85
N VAL A 749 -15.95 31.21 -11.09
CA VAL A 749 -16.76 30.86 -12.27
C VAL A 749 -16.15 29.64 -12.93
N ALA A 750 -16.99 28.66 -13.26
CA ALA A 750 -16.61 27.48 -14.01
C ALA A 750 -17.55 27.30 -15.21
N GLY A 751 -16.98 26.87 -16.34
CA GLY A 751 -17.71 26.49 -17.55
C GLY A 751 -17.38 25.07 -17.95
N GLY A 752 -18.37 24.34 -18.47
CA GLY A 752 -18.19 23.02 -19.07
C GLY A 752 -17.85 23.09 -20.56
N TYR A 753 -17.32 21.99 -21.09
CA TYR A 753 -17.02 21.80 -22.52
C TYR A 753 -18.25 21.51 -23.36
#